data_AF-A0A9R0TK39-F1
#
_entry.id   AF-A0A9R0TK39-F1
#
_cell.length_a   1.000
_cell.length_b   1.000
_cell.length_c   1.000
_cell.angle_alpha   90.00
_cell.angle_beta   90.00
_cell.angle_gamma   90.00
#
_symmetry.space_group_name_H-M   'P 1'
#
loop_
_entity.id
_entity.type
_entity.pdbx_description
1 polymer ?
#
loop_
_entity_poly.entity_id
_entity_poly.type
_entity_poly.pdbx_seq_one_letter_code
_entity_poly.pdbx_strand_id
1 'polypeptide(L)'
;MYRMALPSWSDISAYLSEYWSVIAATVIFALVGGVTIYYTINQLNKNISLSLMKAIRARAKKYKKLKDKVPAASHIWRKELGSRSKGLKCCVCLKSVSPPQYLGGTIHECDICGATAHPSCSGNAHKDCKCVSMVGLDHVIHQWAVQWIDTADRSEEDSFCCYCDESCSGAFLAGSPIWYCMWCQRIVHVDCHNNLAKETGDVCDLGPLKRLILSPLCVKELHRTGATGLFSSITSGANELASTVRETIRIRSKRYKKDIGPSQPESPGTAEPQSDTDGDSEGSNTTAKRDDHVNGKLHEVHQSTESEKDKQFIADNATSRPNGQHEMSHAQNNQKYEIVDVPSDSRPLLVFINKRSGAQSGDSLRQRLQILLNPLQVFELGKHQGPEVGLSLFRKVPHFKILVCGGDGTAGWVLDAIEKQKFEAPPPVAILPAGTGNDLARVLSWGGGLGVVEKRGGLFSVLKDVEHAAVTVLDRWKITIKDNQGKLMCSPKFMNNYFGVGCDAKVALDIHNLREENPERFYSQFMNKVLYAKEGAKNIMDNMFYYFPWEVKLEIDGSNIEIPQSYMGGVDLWKNEDSVSDTFQPQSMHDKTLEVVSFTGMLHLGRLQVGLSRAQRLAQGHHIKIEITTPMPIQVDGEPWSQEPCTIEVSHHAQAFMLKRVSEEPISHAASIMADILENAENSGTISASQKSALLQEIASRLL
;
A
#
# COMPACT_ATOMS: atom_id res chain seq x y z
N MET A 1 44.45 56.26 48.65
CA MET A 1 43.07 55.80 48.33
C MET A 1 42.76 56.23 46.90
N TYR A 2 42.38 55.30 46.03
CA TYR A 2 41.63 55.64 44.80
C TYR A 2 40.30 54.88 44.89
N ARG A 3 39.18 55.58 44.65
CA ARG A 3 37.84 55.00 44.75
C ARG A 3 37.57 54.14 43.51
N MET A 4 37.13 52.90 43.71
CA MET A 4 36.33 52.22 42.68
C MET A 4 34.99 52.94 42.58
N ALA A 5 34.73 53.60 41.46
CA ALA A 5 33.43 54.19 41.18
C ALA A 5 32.51 53.08 40.65
N LEU A 6 31.40 52.82 41.35
CA LEU A 6 30.30 52.05 40.79
C LEU A 6 29.57 52.91 39.73
N PRO A 7 29.07 52.32 38.63
CA PRO A 7 28.29 53.05 37.63
C PRO A 7 27.04 53.69 38.24
N SER A 8 26.55 54.78 37.64
CA SER A 8 25.30 55.38 38.10
C SER A 8 24.11 54.54 37.64
N TRP A 9 23.01 54.57 38.42
CA TRP A 9 21.75 53.91 38.02
C TRP A 9 21.19 54.45 36.70
N SER A 10 21.49 55.71 36.36
CA SER A 10 21.19 56.34 35.06
C SER A 10 21.87 55.61 33.89
N ASP A 11 23.14 55.27 34.02
CA ASP A 11 23.91 54.63 32.93
C ASP A 11 23.40 53.21 32.67
N ILE A 12 23.12 52.47 33.74
CA ILE A 12 22.54 51.12 33.69
C ILE A 12 21.13 51.15 33.07
N SER A 13 20.32 52.16 33.41
CA SER A 13 18.99 52.36 32.85
C SER A 13 19.04 52.65 31.33
N ALA A 14 19.97 53.49 30.88
CA ALA A 14 20.19 53.78 29.46
C ALA A 14 20.61 52.52 28.69
N TYR A 15 21.60 51.77 29.20
CA TYR A 15 22.07 50.52 28.59
C TYR A 15 20.97 49.46 28.49
N LEU A 16 20.14 49.32 29.53
CA LEU A 16 18.97 48.45 29.51
C LEU A 16 17.96 48.91 28.45
N SER A 17 17.66 50.22 28.38
CA SER A 17 16.72 50.79 27.41
C SER A 17 17.12 50.49 25.96
N GLU A 18 18.39 50.72 25.61
CA GLU A 18 18.91 50.40 24.27
C GLU A 18 18.83 48.90 23.98
N TYR A 19 19.24 48.04 24.93
CA TYR A 19 19.18 46.59 24.78
C TYR A 19 17.74 46.06 24.59
N TRP A 20 16.79 46.56 25.38
CA TRP A 20 15.36 46.27 25.21
C TRP A 20 14.81 46.78 23.88
N SER A 21 15.29 47.92 23.37
CA SER A 21 14.87 48.46 22.07
C SER A 21 15.31 47.57 20.90
N VAL A 22 16.52 47.01 20.96
CA VAL A 22 17.04 46.07 19.94
C VAL A 22 16.32 44.73 19.99
N ILE A 23 15.99 44.23 21.19
CA ILE A 23 15.16 43.03 21.37
C ILE A 23 13.74 43.28 20.83
N ALA A 24 13.12 44.42 21.16
CA ALA A 24 11.80 44.77 20.65
C ALA A 24 11.79 44.89 19.11
N ALA A 25 12.80 45.54 18.52
CA ALA A 25 12.95 45.65 17.08
C ALA A 25 13.10 44.28 16.40
N THR A 26 13.97 43.39 16.91
CA THR A 26 14.16 42.05 16.34
C THR A 26 12.92 41.17 16.49
N VAL A 27 12.19 41.25 17.60
CA VAL A 27 10.89 40.58 17.77
C VAL A 27 9.84 41.12 16.78
N ILE A 28 9.77 42.44 16.58
CA ILE A 28 8.87 43.06 15.59
C ILE A 28 9.23 42.61 14.16
N PHE A 29 10.52 42.60 13.78
CA PHE A 29 10.94 42.08 12.47
C PHE A 29 10.61 40.59 12.29
N ALA A 30 10.80 39.77 13.32
CA ALA A 30 10.42 38.35 13.27
C ALA A 30 8.90 38.15 13.13
N LEU A 31 8.09 38.95 13.83
CA LEU A 31 6.63 38.93 13.72
C LEU A 31 6.14 39.41 12.35
N VAL A 32 6.68 40.52 11.82
CA VAL A 32 6.34 41.03 10.48
C VAL A 32 6.78 40.04 9.40
N GLY A 33 7.96 39.43 9.53
CA GLY A 33 8.42 38.35 8.65
C GLY A 33 7.47 37.15 8.68
N GLY A 34 7.11 36.66 9.88
CA GLY A 34 6.18 35.55 10.07
C GLY A 34 4.78 35.83 9.50
N VAL A 35 4.24 37.04 9.72
CA VAL A 35 2.96 37.48 9.14
C VAL A 35 3.04 37.59 7.62
N THR A 36 4.16 38.06 7.07
CA THR A 36 4.37 38.15 5.62
C THR A 36 4.44 36.75 5.00
N ILE A 37 5.20 35.83 5.59
CA ILE A 37 5.27 34.41 5.18
C ILE A 37 3.89 33.74 5.26
N TYR A 38 3.15 33.96 6.35
CA TYR A 38 1.78 33.44 6.49
C TYR A 38 0.83 34.02 5.42
N TYR A 39 0.94 35.31 5.12
CA TYR A 39 0.13 35.97 4.10
C TYR A 39 0.46 35.47 2.68
N THR A 40 1.74 35.30 2.33
CA THR A 40 2.14 34.78 1.00
C THR A 40 1.76 33.30 0.84
N ILE A 41 1.90 32.47 1.88
CA ILE A 41 1.38 31.08 1.87
C ILE A 41 -0.15 31.07 1.69
N ASN A 42 -0.88 31.97 2.34
CA ASN A 42 -2.34 32.08 2.22
C ASN A 42 -2.78 32.58 0.82
N GLN A 43 -2.06 33.54 0.23
CA GLN A 43 -2.20 33.96 -1.17
C GLN A 43 -1.97 32.78 -2.14
N LEU A 44 -0.87 32.05 -1.98
CA LEU A 44 -0.50 30.90 -2.80
C LEU A 44 -1.59 29.81 -2.75
N ASN A 45 -2.02 29.43 -1.55
CA ASN A 45 -3.11 28.47 -1.34
C ASN A 45 -4.43 28.92 -1.99
N LYS A 46 -4.77 30.22 -1.96
CA LYS A 46 -5.95 30.77 -2.65
C LYS A 46 -5.82 30.68 -4.17
N ASN A 47 -4.65 30.95 -4.73
CA ASN A 47 -4.40 30.91 -6.17
C ASN A 47 -4.42 29.48 -6.73
N ILE A 48 -3.77 28.53 -6.05
CA ILE A 48 -3.86 27.08 -6.33
C ILE A 48 -5.34 26.63 -6.27
N SER A 49 -6.03 27.00 -5.18
CA SER A 49 -7.46 26.71 -4.97
C SER A 49 -8.35 27.25 -6.09
N LEU A 50 -8.06 28.42 -6.66
CA LEU A 50 -8.78 29.02 -7.78
C LEU A 50 -8.46 28.31 -9.12
N SER A 51 -7.18 28.04 -9.39
CA SER A 51 -6.72 27.37 -10.60
C SER A 51 -7.34 25.97 -10.71
N LEU A 52 -7.30 25.20 -9.63
CA LEU A 52 -7.96 23.89 -9.52
C LEU A 52 -9.47 23.95 -9.85
N MET A 53 -10.19 24.99 -9.41
CA MET A 53 -11.61 25.18 -9.77
C MET A 53 -11.83 25.55 -11.24
N LYS A 54 -10.92 26.27 -11.89
CA LYS A 54 -10.96 26.50 -13.35
C LYS A 54 -10.83 25.15 -14.07
N ALA A 55 -9.87 24.31 -13.67
CA ALA A 55 -9.63 22.98 -14.23
C ALA A 55 -10.88 22.09 -14.21
N ILE A 56 -11.51 21.96 -13.04
CA ILE A 56 -12.67 21.07 -12.86
C ILE A 56 -13.88 21.59 -13.65
N ARG A 57 -14.11 22.91 -13.68
CA ARG A 57 -15.20 23.53 -14.46
C ARG A 57 -15.00 23.36 -15.96
N ALA A 58 -13.77 23.44 -16.46
CA ALA A 58 -13.45 23.16 -17.87
C ALA A 58 -13.71 21.68 -18.21
N ARG A 59 -13.30 20.74 -17.33
CA ARG A 59 -13.51 19.29 -17.50
C ARG A 59 -15.00 18.95 -17.57
N ALA A 60 -15.79 19.43 -16.61
CA ALA A 60 -17.24 19.22 -16.57
C ALA A 60 -17.96 19.78 -17.82
N LYS A 61 -17.54 20.95 -18.33
CA LYS A 61 -18.05 21.50 -19.60
C LYS A 61 -17.68 20.61 -20.79
N LYS A 62 -16.44 20.10 -20.87
CA LYS A 62 -15.99 19.23 -21.97
C LYS A 62 -16.69 17.87 -21.96
N TYR A 63 -16.84 17.23 -20.80
CA TYR A 63 -17.61 15.98 -20.65
C TYR A 63 -19.09 16.15 -21.02
N LYS A 64 -19.72 17.31 -20.71
CA LYS A 64 -21.08 17.60 -21.18
C LYS A 64 -21.19 17.78 -22.71
N LYS A 65 -20.09 18.17 -23.39
CA LYS A 65 -20.05 18.38 -24.85
C LYS A 65 -19.66 17.13 -25.65
N LEU A 66 -18.86 16.21 -25.08
CA LEU A 66 -18.41 14.97 -25.73
C LEU A 66 -18.97 13.70 -25.05
N LYS A 67 -20.17 13.80 -24.46
CA LYS A 67 -20.81 12.70 -23.69
C LYS A 67 -20.85 11.38 -24.46
N ASP A 68 -21.05 11.44 -25.78
CA ASP A 68 -21.25 10.29 -26.67
C ASP A 68 -19.96 9.89 -27.42
N LYS A 69 -18.80 10.47 -27.05
CA LYS A 69 -17.48 10.22 -27.66
C LYS A 69 -16.36 9.88 -26.67
N VAL A 70 -16.61 9.90 -25.36
CA VAL A 70 -15.60 9.63 -24.33
C VAL A 70 -16.04 8.41 -23.49
N PRO A 71 -15.17 7.41 -23.28
CA PRO A 71 -15.47 6.26 -22.41
C PRO A 71 -15.91 6.68 -21.00
N ALA A 72 -17.16 6.40 -20.65
CA ALA A 72 -17.80 6.89 -19.44
C ALA A 72 -17.76 5.86 -18.30
N ALA A 73 -16.81 6.02 -17.37
CA ALA A 73 -16.65 5.13 -16.21
C ALA A 73 -17.07 5.80 -14.89
N SER A 74 -17.92 5.11 -14.12
CA SER A 74 -18.29 5.52 -12.76
C SER A 74 -17.11 5.41 -11.80
N HIS A 75 -16.99 6.34 -10.86
CA HIS A 75 -16.04 6.26 -9.75
C HIS A 75 -16.40 5.13 -8.78
N ILE A 76 -15.41 4.34 -8.37
CA ILE A 76 -15.54 3.38 -7.26
C ILE A 76 -15.24 4.11 -5.95
N TRP A 77 -16.25 4.31 -5.10
CA TRP A 77 -16.16 5.11 -3.88
C TRP A 77 -15.85 4.27 -2.64
N ARG A 78 -14.76 4.62 -1.97
CA ARG A 78 -14.38 4.13 -0.65
C ARG A 78 -14.68 5.19 0.43
N LYS A 79 -15.04 4.75 1.64
CA LYS A 79 -15.14 5.60 2.83
C LYS A 79 -13.80 5.68 3.55
N GLU A 80 -13.29 6.89 3.74
CA GLU A 80 -12.10 7.18 4.56
C GLU A 80 -12.47 8.01 5.80
N LEU A 81 -11.81 7.75 6.93
CA LEU A 81 -11.91 8.59 8.13
C LEU A 81 -10.89 9.73 8.01
N GLY A 82 -11.35 10.98 8.00
CA GLY A 82 -10.62 12.13 7.45
C GLY A 82 -9.38 12.66 8.19
N SER A 83 -8.55 11.81 8.83
CA SER A 83 -7.31 12.21 9.52
C SER A 83 -6.27 12.87 8.61
N ARG A 84 -6.19 12.45 7.33
CA ARG A 84 -5.22 12.96 6.33
C ARG A 84 -5.76 14.08 5.42
N SER A 85 -7.00 14.53 5.61
CA SER A 85 -7.79 15.21 4.57
C SER A 85 -7.67 16.75 4.46
N LYS A 86 -6.55 17.34 4.87
CA LYS A 86 -6.36 18.80 4.81
C LYS A 86 -6.21 19.26 3.35
N GLY A 87 -7.06 20.20 2.91
CA GLY A 87 -6.99 20.84 1.59
C GLY A 87 -7.86 20.22 0.48
N LEU A 88 -8.33 18.98 0.65
CA LEU A 88 -9.08 18.24 -0.38
C LEU A 88 -10.44 18.87 -0.69
N LYS A 89 -10.87 18.81 -1.97
CA LYS A 89 -12.12 19.39 -2.47
C LYS A 89 -13.02 18.35 -3.14
N CYS A 90 -14.31 18.46 -2.89
CA CYS A 90 -15.32 17.61 -3.52
C CYS A 90 -15.39 17.87 -5.03
N CYS A 91 -15.20 16.85 -5.85
CA CYS A 91 -15.22 16.90 -7.31
C CYS A 91 -16.58 17.34 -7.89
N VAL A 92 -17.65 17.28 -7.10
CA VAL A 92 -19.02 17.63 -7.51
C VAL A 92 -19.38 19.08 -7.11
N CYS A 93 -19.25 19.43 -5.84
CA CYS A 93 -19.69 20.74 -5.32
C CYS A 93 -18.56 21.78 -5.17
N LEU A 94 -17.30 21.39 -5.40
CA LEU A 94 -16.08 22.19 -5.33
C LEU A 94 -15.74 22.80 -3.95
N LYS A 95 -16.53 22.50 -2.92
CA LYS A 95 -16.27 22.87 -1.52
C LYS A 95 -15.25 21.92 -0.89
N SER A 96 -14.56 22.38 0.17
CA SER A 96 -13.65 21.54 0.95
C SER A 96 -14.37 20.30 1.53
N VAL A 97 -13.69 19.18 1.62
CA VAL A 97 -14.18 17.94 2.26
C VAL A 97 -13.69 17.79 3.71
N SER A 98 -13.02 18.81 4.26
CA SER A 98 -12.52 18.82 5.64
C SER A 98 -13.60 18.47 6.68
N PRO A 99 -13.35 17.48 7.56
CA PRO A 99 -14.21 17.21 8.72
C PRO A 99 -14.32 18.42 9.67
N PRO A 100 -15.46 18.61 10.35
CA PRO A 100 -15.51 19.43 11.55
C PRO A 100 -14.64 18.77 12.65
N GLN A 101 -13.88 19.56 13.39
CA GLN A 101 -12.79 19.06 14.26
C GLN A 101 -13.23 18.18 15.45
N TYR A 102 -14.54 18.02 15.69
CA TYR A 102 -15.11 17.34 16.85
C TYR A 102 -16.03 16.14 16.51
N LEU A 103 -16.27 15.84 15.24
CA LEU A 103 -16.91 14.59 14.80
C LEU A 103 -16.10 14.00 13.64
N GLY A 104 -15.77 12.70 13.74
CA GLY A 104 -14.94 11.98 12.77
C GLY A 104 -15.57 11.89 11.38
N GLY A 105 -15.41 12.94 10.57
CA GLY A 105 -16.04 13.09 9.27
C GLY A 105 -15.56 12.04 8.26
N THR A 106 -16.51 11.32 7.67
CA THR A 106 -16.27 10.38 6.58
C THR A 106 -16.17 11.12 5.24
N ILE A 107 -15.14 10.79 4.46
CA ILE A 107 -14.93 11.26 3.09
C ILE A 107 -15.20 10.09 2.14
N HIS A 108 -15.74 10.38 0.96
CA HIS A 108 -15.73 9.41 -0.14
C HIS A 108 -14.55 9.71 -1.06
N GLU A 109 -13.65 8.76 -1.24
CA GLU A 109 -12.49 8.85 -2.13
C GLU A 109 -12.59 7.79 -3.23
N CYS A 110 -12.15 8.11 -4.45
CA CYS A 110 -12.15 7.16 -5.54
C CYS A 110 -10.91 6.26 -5.50
N ASP A 111 -11.16 4.95 -5.36
CA ASP A 111 -10.11 3.93 -5.33
C ASP A 111 -9.25 3.88 -6.60
N ILE A 112 -9.76 4.34 -7.75
CA ILE A 112 -9.08 4.29 -9.05
C ILE A 112 -8.29 5.58 -9.36
N CYS A 113 -8.83 6.76 -9.04
CA CYS A 113 -8.27 8.03 -9.56
C CYS A 113 -8.09 9.16 -8.53
N GLY A 114 -8.27 8.89 -7.22
CA GLY A 114 -8.04 9.88 -6.15
C GLY A 114 -8.99 11.08 -6.13
N ALA A 115 -10.05 11.10 -6.96
CA ALA A 115 -11.10 12.09 -6.87
C ALA A 115 -11.82 11.94 -5.51
N THR A 116 -12.10 13.05 -4.82
CA THR A 116 -12.78 13.02 -3.51
C THR A 116 -14.16 13.68 -3.58
N ALA A 117 -15.07 13.29 -2.69
CA ALA A 117 -16.41 13.81 -2.59
C ALA A 117 -16.93 13.77 -1.14
N HIS A 118 -17.87 14.65 -0.81
CA HIS A 118 -18.73 14.43 0.36
C HIS A 118 -19.57 13.16 0.11
N PRO A 119 -19.90 12.36 1.15
CA PRO A 119 -20.76 11.18 1.00
C PRO A 119 -22.05 11.47 0.22
N SER A 120 -22.73 12.57 0.54
CA SER A 120 -23.95 13.08 -0.12
C SER A 120 -23.76 13.57 -1.56
N CYS A 121 -22.52 13.84 -1.98
CA CYS A 121 -22.19 14.27 -3.34
C CYS A 121 -21.78 13.11 -4.26
N SER A 122 -21.18 12.05 -3.70
CA SER A 122 -20.53 10.96 -4.45
C SER A 122 -21.42 10.29 -5.52
N GLY A 123 -22.71 10.07 -5.24
CA GLY A 123 -23.66 9.50 -6.21
C GLY A 123 -24.02 10.41 -7.39
N ASN A 124 -23.74 11.72 -7.29
CA ASN A 124 -23.95 12.71 -8.34
C ASN A 124 -22.66 13.07 -9.11
N ALA A 125 -21.57 12.32 -8.90
CA ALA A 125 -20.32 12.55 -9.61
C ALA A 125 -20.42 12.20 -11.11
N HIS A 126 -19.62 12.89 -11.92
CA HIS A 126 -19.52 12.58 -13.34
C HIS A 126 -18.91 11.18 -13.55
N LYS A 127 -19.30 10.52 -14.66
CA LYS A 127 -18.71 9.24 -15.09
C LYS A 127 -17.41 9.48 -15.86
N ASP A 128 -16.47 10.16 -15.21
CA ASP A 128 -15.18 10.62 -15.74
C ASP A 128 -13.98 9.97 -15.01
N CYS A 129 -14.18 8.74 -14.52
CA CYS A 129 -13.12 7.89 -13.97
C CYS A 129 -12.31 7.19 -15.09
N LYS A 130 -11.21 6.52 -14.74
CA LYS A 130 -10.46 5.66 -15.67
C LYS A 130 -11.33 4.46 -16.02
N CYS A 131 -11.51 4.18 -17.31
CA CYS A 131 -12.24 3.00 -17.77
C CYS A 131 -11.31 1.78 -17.79
N VAL A 132 -11.86 0.57 -17.61
CA VAL A 132 -11.08 -0.68 -17.76
C VAL A 132 -11.07 -1.19 -19.20
N SER A 133 -12.04 -0.77 -20.00
CA SER A 133 -12.31 -1.23 -21.37
C SER A 133 -12.59 -0.07 -22.31
N MET A 134 -12.12 -0.21 -23.55
CA MET A 134 -12.38 0.63 -24.73
C MET A 134 -12.63 -0.25 -25.98
N VAL A 135 -13.00 -1.53 -25.80
CA VAL A 135 -13.29 -2.46 -26.92
C VAL A 135 -14.34 -1.85 -27.86
N GLY A 136 -14.05 -1.86 -29.16
CA GLY A 136 -14.88 -1.24 -30.20
C GLY A 136 -14.47 0.19 -30.58
N LEU A 137 -13.38 0.73 -30.01
CA LEU A 137 -12.67 1.90 -30.56
C LEU A 137 -11.45 1.45 -31.36
N ASP A 138 -11.08 2.19 -32.40
CA ASP A 138 -9.90 1.91 -33.23
C ASP A 138 -8.57 2.19 -32.49
N HIS A 139 -8.61 2.99 -31.43
CA HIS A 139 -7.45 3.46 -30.67
C HIS A 139 -7.85 3.83 -29.23
N VAL A 140 -6.87 3.87 -28.32
CA VAL A 140 -7.09 4.34 -26.95
C VAL A 140 -7.31 5.86 -26.98
N ILE A 141 -8.35 6.34 -26.29
CA ILE A 141 -8.60 7.78 -26.12
C ILE A 141 -7.94 8.29 -24.83
N HIS A 142 -7.31 9.46 -24.86
CA HIS A 142 -6.76 10.06 -23.65
C HIS A 142 -7.87 10.36 -22.62
N GLN A 143 -7.80 9.71 -21.45
CA GLN A 143 -8.67 10.02 -20.32
C GLN A 143 -8.01 11.04 -19.39
N TRP A 144 -8.25 12.32 -19.67
CA TRP A 144 -7.72 13.45 -18.92
C TRP A 144 -8.39 13.61 -17.56
N ALA A 145 -7.58 13.76 -16.50
CA ALA A 145 -7.99 13.99 -15.13
C ALA A 145 -7.32 15.25 -14.55
N VAL A 146 -7.96 15.80 -13.52
CA VAL A 146 -7.37 16.81 -12.64
C VAL A 146 -6.48 16.09 -11.63
N GLN A 147 -5.29 16.63 -11.35
CA GLN A 147 -4.42 16.11 -10.30
C GLN A 147 -5.02 16.48 -8.93
N TRP A 148 -5.42 15.47 -8.15
CA TRP A 148 -6.09 15.63 -6.84
C TRP A 148 -5.16 15.41 -5.64
N ILE A 149 -3.98 14.84 -5.89
CA ILE A 149 -3.02 14.35 -4.90
C ILE A 149 -1.62 14.73 -5.42
N ASP A 150 -0.70 15.12 -4.54
CA ASP A 150 0.73 15.23 -4.87
C ASP A 150 1.30 13.84 -5.16
N THR A 151 1.32 13.47 -6.43
CA THR A 151 1.83 12.19 -6.92
C THR A 151 3.36 12.21 -6.91
N ALA A 152 3.96 11.82 -5.78
CA ALA A 152 5.41 11.66 -5.58
C ALA A 152 6.08 10.56 -6.44
N ASP A 153 5.42 10.11 -7.51
CA ASP A 153 5.89 9.14 -8.50
C ASP A 153 6.47 9.83 -9.75
N ARG A 154 6.93 11.08 -9.61
CA ARG A 154 7.40 11.92 -10.73
C ARG A 154 8.48 12.90 -10.27
N SER A 155 9.49 13.13 -11.10
CA SER A 155 10.49 14.17 -10.87
C SER A 155 9.90 15.57 -11.13
N GLU A 156 10.46 16.58 -10.46
CA GLU A 156 10.14 17.98 -10.77
C GLU A 156 10.60 18.36 -12.20
N GLU A 157 11.63 17.66 -12.70
CA GLU A 157 12.19 17.74 -14.05
C GLU A 157 11.23 17.26 -15.15
N ASP A 158 10.39 16.25 -14.89
CA ASP A 158 9.40 15.74 -15.86
C ASP A 158 8.17 16.66 -16.02
N SER A 159 8.12 17.83 -15.37
CA SER A 159 6.90 18.64 -15.19
C SER A 159 6.66 19.69 -16.29
N PHE A 160 6.70 19.28 -17.56
CA PHE A 160 6.45 20.13 -18.74
C PHE A 160 5.14 19.81 -19.47
N CYS A 161 4.52 20.84 -20.06
CA CYS A 161 3.28 20.72 -20.83
C CYS A 161 3.53 20.10 -22.22
N CYS A 162 2.94 18.93 -22.50
CA CYS A 162 3.14 18.16 -23.75
C CYS A 162 2.55 18.79 -25.05
N TYR A 163 2.32 20.11 -25.06
CA TYR A 163 1.88 20.88 -26.22
C TYR A 163 2.70 22.17 -26.42
N CYS A 164 3.00 22.92 -25.34
CA CYS A 164 3.77 24.17 -25.43
C CYS A 164 5.19 24.08 -24.86
N ASP A 165 5.57 22.94 -24.27
CA ASP A 165 6.88 22.69 -23.62
C ASP A 165 7.23 23.65 -22.46
N GLU A 166 6.23 24.39 -21.96
CA GLU A 166 6.36 25.26 -20.80
C GLU A 166 6.28 24.47 -19.48
N SER A 167 6.99 24.94 -18.45
CA SER A 167 6.97 24.36 -17.11
C SER A 167 5.58 24.46 -16.45
N CYS A 168 5.05 23.32 -16.02
CA CYS A 168 3.85 23.21 -15.20
C CYS A 168 4.14 23.31 -13.68
N SER A 169 5.41 23.30 -13.27
CA SER A 169 5.85 23.42 -11.86
C SER A 169 5.90 24.87 -11.34
N GLY A 170 5.67 25.87 -12.21
CA GLY A 170 5.74 27.30 -11.90
C GLY A 170 4.63 27.88 -11.01
N ALA A 171 4.66 27.60 -9.71
CA ALA A 171 3.70 28.16 -8.74
C ALA A 171 3.86 29.69 -8.49
N PHE A 172 4.95 30.31 -8.95
CA PHE A 172 5.34 31.68 -8.58
C PHE A 172 4.50 32.80 -9.21
N LEU A 173 3.93 32.58 -10.41
CA LEU A 173 3.10 33.57 -11.13
C LEU A 173 1.84 32.94 -11.74
N ALA A 174 0.94 32.47 -10.88
CA ALA A 174 -0.46 32.18 -11.21
C ALA A 174 -0.70 31.25 -12.44
N GLY A 175 0.15 30.23 -12.60
CA GLY A 175 0.14 29.30 -13.73
C GLY A 175 -1.23 28.68 -14.05
N SER A 176 -1.47 28.44 -15.34
CA SER A 176 -2.69 27.82 -15.83
C SER A 176 -2.88 26.42 -15.26
N PRO A 177 -4.12 26.00 -14.98
CA PRO A 177 -4.38 24.69 -14.41
C PRO A 177 -3.96 23.58 -15.36
N ILE A 178 -3.65 22.42 -14.77
CA ILE A 178 -3.07 21.28 -15.48
C ILE A 178 -4.06 20.10 -15.46
N TRP A 179 -4.10 19.36 -16.56
CA TRP A 179 -4.64 18.00 -16.61
C TRP A 179 -3.53 17.00 -16.89
N TYR A 180 -3.66 15.80 -16.35
CA TYR A 180 -2.82 14.65 -16.70
C TYR A 180 -3.66 13.56 -17.37
N CYS A 181 -3.07 12.79 -18.28
CA CYS A 181 -3.74 11.62 -18.85
C CYS A 181 -3.55 10.41 -17.93
N MET A 182 -4.64 9.78 -17.48
CA MET A 182 -4.59 8.58 -16.62
C MET A 182 -4.03 7.32 -17.31
N TRP A 183 -3.61 7.41 -18.59
CA TRP A 183 -2.94 6.33 -19.31
C TRP A 183 -1.45 6.66 -19.50
N CYS A 184 -1.12 7.56 -20.44
CA CYS A 184 0.27 7.90 -20.76
C CYS A 184 0.97 8.86 -19.79
N GLN A 185 0.31 9.30 -18.71
CA GLN A 185 0.80 10.22 -17.66
C GLN A 185 1.27 11.62 -18.13
N ARG A 186 1.27 11.91 -19.44
CA ARG A 186 1.51 13.26 -20.00
C ARG A 186 0.59 14.30 -19.35
N ILE A 187 1.12 15.50 -19.15
CA ILE A 187 0.35 16.67 -18.69
C ILE A 187 0.18 17.72 -19.76
N VAL A 188 -0.90 18.48 -19.67
CA VAL A 188 -1.22 19.59 -20.56
C VAL A 188 -1.87 20.72 -19.75
N HIS A 189 -1.54 21.97 -20.06
CA HIS A 189 -2.31 23.10 -19.58
C HIS A 189 -3.75 23.01 -20.12
N VAL A 190 -4.74 23.30 -19.28
CA VAL A 190 -6.17 23.24 -19.62
C VAL A 190 -6.51 24.08 -20.85
N ASP A 191 -5.82 25.20 -21.02
CA ASP A 191 -6.00 26.10 -22.16
C ASP A 191 -5.38 25.53 -23.45
N CYS A 192 -4.21 24.88 -23.36
CA CYS A 192 -3.55 24.18 -24.46
C CYS A 192 -4.29 22.93 -24.94
N HIS A 193 -5.06 22.24 -24.07
CA HIS A 193 -5.70 20.96 -24.41
C HIS A 193 -6.63 21.03 -25.64
N ASN A 194 -7.24 22.18 -25.90
CA ASN A 194 -8.14 22.34 -27.04
C ASN A 194 -7.43 22.47 -28.40
N ASN A 195 -6.11 22.62 -28.43
CA ASN A 195 -5.31 22.56 -29.66
C ASN A 195 -4.71 21.16 -29.81
N LEU A 196 -4.06 20.64 -28.76
CA LEU A 196 -3.58 19.25 -28.70
C LEU A 196 -4.65 18.26 -29.20
N ALA A 197 -5.88 18.33 -28.68
CA ALA A 197 -6.96 17.42 -29.06
C ALA A 197 -7.54 17.64 -30.48
N LYS A 198 -7.18 18.72 -31.18
CA LYS A 198 -7.49 18.89 -32.62
C LYS A 198 -6.42 18.25 -33.50
N GLU A 199 -5.16 18.39 -33.09
CA GLU A 199 -3.98 17.95 -33.85
C GLU A 199 -3.74 16.45 -33.70
N THR A 200 -3.87 15.91 -32.48
CA THR A 200 -3.68 14.48 -32.17
C THR A 200 -4.96 13.66 -32.23
N GLY A 201 -6.12 14.29 -32.42
CA GLY A 201 -7.43 13.63 -32.32
C GLY A 201 -7.81 13.15 -30.90
N ASP A 202 -7.07 13.54 -29.85
CA ASP A 202 -7.16 13.00 -28.48
C ASP A 202 -6.76 11.50 -28.39
N VAL A 203 -6.00 10.99 -29.39
CA VAL A 203 -5.44 9.62 -29.45
C VAL A 203 -4.31 9.43 -28.43
N CYS A 204 -4.38 8.36 -27.63
CA CYS A 204 -3.38 8.00 -26.63
C CYS A 204 -2.55 6.77 -27.05
N ASP A 205 -1.24 6.89 -26.89
CA ASP A 205 -0.21 5.87 -27.17
C ASP A 205 0.19 5.03 -25.94
N LEU A 206 -0.54 5.17 -24.83
CA LEU A 206 -0.22 4.63 -23.50
C LEU A 206 1.11 5.11 -22.87
N GLY A 207 1.90 5.94 -23.57
CA GLY A 207 3.12 6.57 -23.05
C GLY A 207 4.27 5.59 -22.77
N PRO A 208 5.23 5.96 -21.90
CA PRO A 208 6.41 5.14 -21.63
C PRO A 208 6.09 3.72 -21.16
N LEU A 209 5.04 3.54 -20.32
CA LEU A 209 4.67 2.24 -19.76
C LEU A 209 3.82 1.37 -20.69
N LYS A 210 3.77 1.68 -22.01
CA LYS A 210 2.84 1.03 -22.95
C LYS A 210 2.92 -0.49 -22.99
N ARG A 211 4.10 -1.11 -22.79
CA ARG A 211 4.24 -2.57 -22.77
C ARG A 211 3.65 -3.16 -21.49
N LEU A 212 3.83 -2.49 -20.35
CA LEU A 212 3.33 -2.95 -19.05
C LEU A 212 1.84 -2.70 -18.83
N ILE A 213 1.23 -1.74 -19.52
CA ILE A 213 -0.21 -1.46 -19.43
C ILE A 213 -1.01 -2.48 -20.25
N LEU A 214 -1.96 -3.16 -19.61
CA LEU A 214 -3.01 -3.91 -20.30
C LEU A 214 -3.93 -2.90 -21.02
N SER A 215 -3.72 -2.74 -22.33
CA SER A 215 -4.50 -1.82 -23.16
C SER A 215 -6.01 -2.03 -22.96
N PRO A 216 -6.81 -0.97 -22.74
CA PRO A 216 -8.25 -1.12 -22.57
C PRO A 216 -8.95 -1.62 -23.85
N LEU A 217 -8.29 -1.55 -25.01
CA LEU A 217 -8.77 -2.18 -26.25
C LEU A 217 -8.78 -3.72 -26.17
N CYS A 218 -7.95 -4.31 -25.31
CA CYS A 218 -7.80 -5.76 -25.12
C CYS A 218 -8.73 -6.33 -24.02
N VAL A 219 -9.69 -5.54 -23.52
CA VAL A 219 -10.53 -5.89 -22.36
C VAL A 219 -12.00 -5.90 -22.77
N LYS A 220 -12.58 -7.09 -22.89
CA LYS A 220 -13.99 -7.28 -23.32
C LYS A 220 -14.90 -7.47 -22.12
N GLU A 221 -16.03 -6.74 -22.07
CA GLU A 221 -17.04 -6.92 -21.02
C GLU A 221 -17.97 -8.12 -21.31
N LEU A 222 -18.12 -9.01 -20.33
CA LEU A 222 -18.96 -10.20 -20.37
C LEU A 222 -20.34 -9.88 -19.79
N HIS A 223 -21.30 -9.52 -20.65
CA HIS A 223 -22.69 -9.38 -20.25
C HIS A 223 -23.33 -10.76 -19.99
N ARG A 224 -23.84 -11.00 -18.77
CA ARG A 224 -24.61 -12.21 -18.43
C ARG A 224 -25.94 -12.25 -19.19
N THR A 225 -25.97 -12.93 -20.33
CA THR A 225 -27.19 -13.35 -21.02
C THR A 225 -27.89 -14.46 -20.23
N GLY A 226 -28.75 -14.09 -19.27
CA GLY A 226 -29.41 -15.06 -18.38
C GLY A 226 -30.59 -14.51 -17.59
N ALA A 227 -31.71 -14.24 -18.28
CA ALA A 227 -33.09 -14.01 -17.78
C ALA A 227 -33.36 -12.96 -16.67
N THR A 228 -32.34 -12.41 -16.02
CA THR A 228 -32.45 -11.55 -14.83
C THR A 228 -31.92 -10.13 -15.06
N GLY A 229 -31.10 -9.93 -16.09
CA GLY A 229 -30.47 -8.64 -16.43
C GLY A 229 -31.44 -7.52 -16.83
N LEU A 230 -32.68 -7.84 -17.22
CA LEU A 230 -33.70 -6.83 -17.56
C LEU A 230 -34.15 -6.00 -16.34
N PHE A 231 -34.02 -6.51 -15.11
CA PHE A 231 -34.57 -5.86 -13.92
C PHE A 231 -33.62 -4.85 -13.25
N SER A 232 -32.32 -4.83 -13.58
CA SER A 232 -31.38 -3.85 -13.00
C SER A 232 -31.58 -2.44 -13.56
N SER A 233 -31.82 -2.32 -14.87
CA SER A 233 -32.18 -1.05 -15.51
C SER A 233 -33.56 -0.55 -15.05
N ILE A 234 -34.53 -1.47 -14.91
CA ILE A 234 -35.91 -1.13 -14.51
C ILE A 234 -35.96 -0.70 -13.03
N THR A 235 -35.28 -1.38 -12.12
CA THR A 235 -35.23 -0.96 -10.69
C THR A 235 -34.48 0.36 -10.50
N SER A 236 -33.51 0.69 -11.35
CA SER A 236 -32.86 2.01 -11.37
C SER A 236 -33.86 3.10 -11.77
N GLY A 237 -34.54 2.95 -12.92
CA GLY A 237 -35.54 3.90 -13.40
C GLY A 237 -36.77 4.01 -12.50
N ALA A 238 -37.21 2.91 -11.89
CA ALA A 238 -38.34 2.91 -10.95
C ALA A 238 -38.05 3.71 -9.68
N ASN A 239 -36.82 3.69 -9.17
CA ASN A 239 -36.43 4.52 -8.03
C ASN A 239 -36.36 6.02 -8.39
N GLU A 240 -35.95 6.36 -9.60
CA GLU A 240 -35.90 7.74 -10.11
C GLU A 240 -37.32 8.31 -10.38
N LEU A 241 -38.21 7.49 -10.95
CA LEU A 241 -39.64 7.81 -11.05
C LEU A 241 -40.29 7.96 -9.67
N ALA A 242 -40.02 7.04 -8.74
CA ALA A 242 -40.59 7.09 -7.40
C ALA A 242 -40.03 8.25 -6.54
N SER A 243 -38.79 8.71 -6.76
CA SER A 243 -38.30 9.94 -6.12
C SER A 243 -38.97 11.18 -6.72
N THR A 244 -39.10 11.25 -8.04
CA THR A 244 -39.78 12.35 -8.76
C THR A 244 -41.26 12.46 -8.37
N VAL A 245 -41.98 11.35 -8.23
CA VAL A 245 -43.37 11.31 -7.75
C VAL A 245 -43.46 11.77 -6.30
N ARG A 246 -42.58 11.32 -5.41
CA ARG A 246 -42.56 11.75 -3.99
C ARG A 246 -42.26 13.25 -3.85
N GLU A 247 -41.37 13.80 -4.67
CA GLU A 247 -41.09 15.24 -4.67
C GLU A 247 -42.24 16.06 -5.28
N THR A 248 -42.90 15.54 -6.33
CA THR A 248 -44.11 16.16 -6.92
C THR A 248 -45.27 16.21 -5.92
N ILE A 249 -45.45 15.16 -5.11
CA ILE A 249 -46.44 15.13 -4.02
C ILE A 249 -46.10 16.16 -2.94
N ARG A 250 -44.82 16.30 -2.55
CA ARG A 250 -44.33 17.37 -1.64
C ARG A 250 -44.57 18.77 -2.16
N ILE A 251 -44.45 18.98 -3.46
CA ILE A 251 -44.68 20.29 -4.10
C ILE A 251 -46.18 20.60 -4.15
N ARG A 252 -47.04 19.60 -4.46
CA ARG A 252 -48.50 19.76 -4.41
C ARG A 252 -49.02 20.06 -3.00
N SER A 253 -48.57 19.32 -1.98
CA SER A 253 -49.00 19.56 -0.59
C SER A 253 -48.55 20.91 -0.02
N LYS A 254 -47.44 21.48 -0.53
CA LYS A 254 -47.00 22.85 -0.20
C LYS A 254 -47.80 23.96 -0.91
N ARG A 255 -48.41 23.69 -2.08
CA ARG A 255 -49.32 24.67 -2.73
C ARG A 255 -50.69 24.73 -2.04
N TYR A 256 -51.24 23.57 -1.67
CA TYR A 256 -52.55 23.47 -1.00
C TYR A 256 -52.61 24.14 0.39
N LYS A 257 -51.49 24.63 0.91
CA LYS A 257 -51.38 25.31 2.21
C LYS A 257 -51.03 26.81 2.11
N LYS A 258 -51.26 27.44 0.94
CA LYS A 258 -50.92 28.87 0.73
C LYS A 258 -52.03 29.77 0.17
N ASP A 259 -53.10 29.21 -0.39
CA ASP A 259 -54.16 29.98 -1.06
C ASP A 259 -55.53 29.87 -0.34
N ILE A 260 -55.59 30.25 0.95
CA ILE A 260 -56.84 30.70 1.61
C ILE A 260 -56.56 31.93 2.50
N GLY A 261 -57.18 33.04 2.14
CA GLY A 261 -57.46 34.27 2.90
C GLY A 261 -58.68 34.94 2.24
N PRO A 262 -59.10 36.18 2.57
CA PRO A 262 -58.58 37.15 3.54
C PRO A 262 -59.20 36.92 4.95
N SER A 263 -59.53 37.85 5.87
CA SER A 263 -59.56 39.33 5.92
C SER A 263 -59.52 39.89 7.36
N GLN A 264 -59.27 41.20 7.45
CA GLN A 264 -59.66 42.11 8.55
C GLN A 264 -60.66 43.13 7.96
N PRO A 265 -61.56 43.74 8.75
CA PRO A 265 -61.22 45.05 9.35
C PRO A 265 -61.81 45.32 10.76
N GLU A 266 -61.18 46.25 11.50
CA GLU A 266 -61.76 47.26 12.43
C GLU A 266 -62.73 46.81 13.58
N SER A 267 -62.87 47.47 14.75
CA SER A 267 -62.13 48.49 15.52
C SER A 267 -62.70 48.44 16.98
N PRO A 268 -62.64 49.45 17.87
CA PRO A 268 -61.56 49.49 18.85
C PRO A 268 -62.02 49.52 20.33
N GLY A 269 -61.29 48.78 21.18
CA GLY A 269 -61.00 49.17 22.57
C GLY A 269 -62.07 48.97 23.65
N THR A 270 -61.88 47.93 24.47
CA THR A 270 -62.23 47.94 25.91
C THR A 270 -61.22 47.06 26.66
N ALA A 271 -60.90 47.39 27.91
CA ALA A 271 -59.99 46.59 28.74
C ALA A 271 -60.47 46.61 30.20
N GLU A 272 -60.75 45.43 30.77
CA GLU A 272 -61.03 45.16 32.19
C GLU A 272 -60.81 43.64 32.47
N PRO A 273 -60.70 43.17 33.73
CA PRO A 273 -59.52 42.37 34.09
C PRO A 273 -59.85 41.13 34.96
N GLN A 274 -58.86 40.73 35.78
CA GLN A 274 -58.91 39.73 36.87
C GLN A 274 -58.73 38.25 36.49
N SER A 275 -58.69 37.42 37.54
CA SER A 275 -57.84 36.24 37.68
C SER A 275 -58.61 35.07 38.31
N ASP A 276 -57.89 34.13 38.95
CA ASP A 276 -58.42 33.08 39.86
C ASP A 276 -59.07 31.88 39.12
N THR A 277 -59.01 30.61 39.55
CA THR A 277 -58.23 29.93 40.62
C THR A 277 -58.18 28.39 40.37
N ASP A 278 -57.24 27.71 41.04
CA ASP A 278 -57.27 26.35 41.66
C ASP A 278 -57.77 25.07 40.94
N GLY A 279 -57.15 23.92 41.26
CA GLY A 279 -57.63 22.58 40.87
C GLY A 279 -56.62 21.41 40.98
N ASP A 280 -56.26 20.99 42.20
CA ASP A 280 -55.42 19.80 42.51
C ASP A 280 -56.19 18.45 42.28
N SER A 281 -55.68 17.22 42.48
CA SER A 281 -54.62 16.66 43.35
C SER A 281 -54.02 15.36 42.74
N GLU A 282 -52.70 15.11 42.84
CA GLU A 282 -51.94 14.34 43.87
C GLU A 282 -52.25 12.82 43.99
N GLY A 283 -51.33 11.96 44.46
CA GLY A 283 -49.93 12.17 44.91
C GLY A 283 -49.06 10.95 44.52
N SER A 284 -47.98 10.54 45.18
CA SER A 284 -47.18 10.99 46.34
C SER A 284 -45.91 10.10 46.35
N ASN A 285 -44.73 10.34 46.94
CA ASN A 285 -44.14 11.37 47.82
C ASN A 285 -42.58 11.24 47.65
N THR A 286 -41.63 12.07 48.12
CA THR A 286 -41.55 13.30 48.94
C THR A 286 -40.29 14.10 48.47
N THR A 287 -39.92 15.20 49.13
CA THR A 287 -38.58 15.87 49.01
C THR A 287 -37.90 15.98 50.41
N ALA A 288 -36.66 16.47 50.61
CA ALA A 288 -36.33 17.90 50.59
C ALA A 288 -34.81 18.20 50.80
N LYS A 289 -34.29 19.27 50.15
CA LYS A 289 -33.53 20.46 50.69
C LYS A 289 -32.25 20.24 51.54
N ARG A 290 -31.25 21.13 51.71
CA ARG A 290 -30.75 22.42 51.13
C ARG A 290 -29.32 22.65 51.74
N ASP A 291 -28.41 23.56 51.37
CA ASP A 291 -28.31 24.69 50.43
C ASP A 291 -26.83 24.96 49.99
N ASP A 292 -26.67 25.79 48.96
CA ASP A 292 -25.53 26.65 48.51
C ASP A 292 -24.07 26.61 49.05
N HIS A 293 -23.18 26.91 48.08
CA HIS A 293 -21.99 27.81 48.11
C HIS A 293 -20.52 27.29 48.25
N VAL A 294 -19.66 27.96 47.45
CA VAL A 294 -18.17 28.04 47.46
C VAL A 294 -17.36 26.94 46.74
N ASN A 295 -16.21 27.36 46.20
CA ASN A 295 -15.35 26.67 45.23
C ASN A 295 -14.08 26.12 45.91
N GLY A 296 -13.69 24.87 45.61
CA GLY A 296 -12.54 24.19 46.22
C GLY A 296 -11.92 23.15 45.27
N LYS A 297 -10.58 23.11 45.23
CA LYS A 297 -9.78 22.38 44.22
C LYS A 297 -8.99 21.23 44.86
N LEU A 298 -8.65 20.23 44.03
CA LEU A 298 -7.34 19.53 43.96
C LEU A 298 -7.26 18.06 44.47
N HIS A 299 -6.96 17.14 43.52
CA HIS A 299 -6.17 15.87 43.65
C HIS A 299 -6.71 14.72 44.55
N GLU A 300 -6.31 13.44 44.43
CA GLU A 300 -5.70 12.59 43.36
C GLU A 300 -5.60 11.13 43.94
N VAL A 301 -4.86 10.22 43.29
CA VAL A 301 -4.20 9.01 43.86
C VAL A 301 -5.05 7.74 44.08
N HIS A 302 -4.84 6.75 43.18
CA HIS A 302 -4.61 5.29 43.41
C HIS A 302 -5.60 4.44 44.27
N GLN A 303 -5.64 3.10 44.26
CA GLN A 303 -4.99 2.01 43.49
C GLN A 303 -5.81 0.70 43.63
N SER A 304 -5.56 -0.29 42.74
CA SER A 304 -5.84 -1.74 42.96
C SER A 304 -7.33 -2.14 43.16
N THR A 305 -7.74 -3.42 43.16
CA THR A 305 -7.00 -4.70 43.21
C THR A 305 -7.65 -5.79 42.32
N GLU A 306 -6.93 -6.88 42.10
CA GLU A 306 -7.31 -8.03 41.27
C GLU A 306 -8.33 -8.97 41.93
N SER A 307 -9.02 -9.80 41.14
CA SER A 307 -9.19 -11.23 41.42
C SER A 307 -9.78 -11.98 40.20
N GLU A 308 -9.30 -13.21 40.00
CA GLU A 308 -9.82 -14.15 39.00
C GLU A 308 -11.00 -14.96 39.58
N LYS A 309 -11.95 -15.42 38.74
CA LYS A 309 -12.04 -16.85 38.37
C LYS A 309 -13.20 -17.29 37.47
N ASP A 310 -12.92 -18.42 36.83
CA ASP A 310 -13.80 -19.48 36.32
C ASP A 310 -14.70 -19.27 35.09
N LYS A 311 -14.90 -20.40 34.40
CA LYS A 311 -15.51 -20.54 33.08
C LYS A 311 -16.86 -21.23 33.23
N GLN A 312 -17.87 -20.79 32.47
CA GLN A 312 -18.99 -21.67 32.12
C GLN A 312 -19.41 -21.41 30.67
N PHE A 313 -19.64 -22.48 29.90
CA PHE A 313 -20.26 -22.39 28.58
C PHE A 313 -21.77 -22.11 28.75
N ILE A 314 -22.27 -21.07 28.09
CA ILE A 314 -23.66 -21.02 27.60
C ILE A 314 -23.59 -20.56 26.14
N ALA A 315 -24.32 -21.25 25.26
CA ALA A 315 -24.46 -20.89 23.87
C ALA A 315 -25.86 -20.32 23.64
N ASP A 316 -25.94 -19.08 23.14
CA ASP A 316 -27.21 -18.43 22.82
C ASP A 316 -27.24 -17.90 21.38
N ASN A 317 -28.33 -18.18 20.68
CA ASN A 317 -28.54 -17.78 19.28
C ASN A 317 -29.10 -16.35 19.19
N ALA A 318 -28.22 -15.36 19.05
CA ALA A 318 -28.60 -13.98 18.76
C ALA A 318 -28.46 -13.66 17.25
N THR A 319 -29.55 -13.78 16.49
CA THR A 319 -29.57 -13.42 15.05
C THR A 319 -29.31 -11.93 14.82
N SER A 320 -28.06 -11.60 14.50
CA SER A 320 -27.66 -10.32 13.95
C SER A 320 -27.20 -10.52 12.50
N ARG A 321 -27.80 -9.79 11.55
CA ARG A 321 -27.40 -9.84 10.13
C ARG A 321 -26.20 -8.90 9.91
N PRO A 322 -25.00 -9.40 9.54
CA PRO A 322 -23.92 -8.53 9.08
C PRO A 322 -24.31 -7.92 7.73
N ASN A 323 -24.07 -6.63 7.55
CA ASN A 323 -24.49 -5.92 6.33
C ASN A 323 -23.45 -6.10 5.20
N GLY A 324 -23.33 -7.35 4.72
CA GLY A 324 -22.23 -7.88 3.88
C GLY A 324 -22.14 -7.38 2.43
N GLN A 325 -22.36 -6.09 2.17
CA GLN A 325 -22.25 -5.51 0.83
C GLN A 325 -20.80 -5.18 0.40
N HIS A 326 -19.82 -5.24 1.32
CA HIS A 326 -18.49 -4.68 1.08
C HIS A 326 -17.44 -5.67 0.53
N GLU A 327 -17.63 -6.98 0.67
CA GLU A 327 -16.68 -8.00 0.19
C GLU A 327 -17.02 -8.54 -1.21
N MET A 328 -18.30 -8.48 -1.63
CA MET A 328 -18.75 -9.08 -2.90
C MET A 328 -18.32 -8.31 -4.15
N SER A 329 -18.00 -7.01 -4.05
CA SER A 329 -17.77 -6.13 -5.21
C SER A 329 -16.52 -6.49 -6.03
N HIS A 330 -15.42 -6.85 -5.37
CA HIS A 330 -14.17 -7.21 -6.06
C HIS A 330 -14.18 -8.67 -6.56
N ALA A 331 -14.77 -9.60 -5.81
CA ALA A 331 -14.89 -11.00 -6.22
C ALA A 331 -15.71 -11.16 -7.52
N GLN A 332 -16.76 -10.36 -7.70
CA GLN A 332 -17.66 -10.45 -8.87
C GLN A 332 -17.07 -9.93 -10.19
N ASN A 333 -16.01 -9.10 -10.17
CA ASN A 333 -15.44 -8.54 -11.42
C ASN A 333 -14.76 -9.60 -12.31
N ASN A 334 -14.34 -10.73 -11.77
CA ASN A 334 -13.61 -11.76 -12.51
C ASN A 334 -14.52 -12.62 -13.42
N GLN A 335 -15.84 -12.50 -13.27
CA GLN A 335 -16.83 -13.02 -14.23
C GLN A 335 -17.35 -11.92 -15.20
N LYS A 336 -16.81 -10.70 -15.13
CA LYS A 336 -17.29 -9.52 -15.87
C LYS A 336 -16.38 -9.14 -17.05
N TYR A 337 -15.15 -9.63 -17.12
CA TYR A 337 -14.23 -9.28 -18.21
C TYR A 337 -13.43 -10.48 -18.72
N GLU A 338 -13.13 -10.47 -20.02
CA GLU A 338 -12.18 -11.36 -20.67
C GLU A 338 -11.06 -10.53 -21.32
N ILE A 339 -9.82 -11.00 -21.24
CA ILE A 339 -8.69 -10.41 -21.97
C ILE A 339 -8.59 -11.07 -23.34
N VAL A 340 -8.56 -10.25 -24.39
CA VAL A 340 -8.55 -10.68 -25.81
C VAL A 340 -7.53 -9.86 -26.60
N ASP A 341 -7.05 -10.41 -27.72
CA ASP A 341 -6.33 -9.66 -28.76
C ASP A 341 -5.15 -8.80 -28.24
N VAL A 342 -4.33 -9.38 -27.34
CA VAL A 342 -3.15 -8.73 -26.77
C VAL A 342 -1.99 -8.72 -27.78
N PRO A 343 -1.42 -7.55 -28.13
CA PRO A 343 -0.30 -7.46 -29.07
C PRO A 343 0.98 -8.17 -28.58
N SER A 344 1.75 -8.75 -29.50
CA SER A 344 2.95 -9.54 -29.18
C SER A 344 4.15 -8.74 -28.64
N ASP A 345 4.15 -7.41 -28.77
CA ASP A 345 5.14 -6.50 -28.15
C ASP A 345 4.78 -6.12 -26.70
N SER A 346 3.53 -6.34 -26.29
CA SER A 346 3.04 -6.10 -24.93
C SER A 346 3.66 -7.07 -23.94
N ARG A 347 3.84 -6.61 -22.70
CA ARG A 347 4.32 -7.36 -21.52
C ARG A 347 3.48 -7.00 -20.29
N PRO A 348 2.16 -7.24 -20.29
CA PRO A 348 1.26 -6.68 -19.28
C PRO A 348 1.71 -7.07 -17.86
N LEU A 349 1.73 -6.12 -16.94
CA LEU A 349 2.15 -6.38 -15.56
C LEU A 349 0.97 -6.80 -14.69
N LEU A 350 0.99 -7.99 -14.10
CA LEU A 350 0.03 -8.42 -13.07
C LEU A 350 0.57 -8.07 -11.68
N VAL A 351 -0.17 -7.29 -10.89
CA VAL A 351 0.29 -6.77 -9.60
C VAL A 351 -0.52 -7.34 -8.44
N PHE A 352 0.16 -7.88 -7.43
CA PHE A 352 -0.44 -8.41 -6.21
C PHE A 352 -0.03 -7.58 -4.99
N ILE A 353 -1.00 -7.07 -4.23
CA ILE A 353 -0.77 -6.18 -3.08
C ILE A 353 -1.30 -6.80 -1.79
N ASN A 354 -0.40 -7.08 -0.84
CA ASN A 354 -0.75 -7.52 0.50
C ASN A 354 -0.81 -6.32 1.47
N LYS A 355 -2.03 -5.85 1.80
CA LYS A 355 -2.23 -4.70 2.71
C LYS A 355 -1.73 -4.91 4.14
N ARG A 356 -1.52 -6.16 4.58
CA ARG A 356 -0.96 -6.48 5.91
C ARG A 356 0.56 -6.31 5.97
N SER A 357 1.22 -6.05 4.82
CA SER A 357 2.65 -5.77 4.76
C SER A 357 2.99 -4.41 5.40
N GLY A 358 4.29 -4.21 5.68
CA GLY A 358 4.82 -3.15 6.54
C GLY A 358 4.24 -1.76 6.29
N ALA A 359 3.77 -1.13 7.37
CA ALA A 359 3.18 0.21 7.41
C ALA A 359 1.79 0.38 6.74
N GLN A 360 1.04 -0.70 6.49
CA GLN A 360 -0.36 -0.67 6.01
C GLN A 360 -0.62 0.19 4.76
N SER A 361 0.43 0.56 4.03
CA SER A 361 0.37 1.56 2.94
C SER A 361 -0.15 0.99 1.62
N GLY A 362 -0.62 -0.26 1.64
CA GLY A 362 -1.14 -0.98 0.50
C GLY A 362 -2.33 -0.30 -0.18
N ASP A 363 -3.09 0.55 0.52
CA ASP A 363 -4.21 1.29 -0.09
C ASP A 363 -3.77 2.46 -0.97
N SER A 364 -2.84 3.30 -0.49
CA SER A 364 -2.24 4.36 -1.30
C SER A 364 -1.48 3.77 -2.49
N LEU A 365 -0.77 2.66 -2.26
CA LEU A 365 -0.09 1.90 -3.29
C LEU A 365 -1.06 1.33 -4.34
N ARG A 366 -2.18 0.72 -3.91
CA ARG A 366 -3.25 0.21 -4.80
C ARG A 366 -3.85 1.32 -5.65
N GLN A 367 -4.08 2.50 -5.06
CA GLN A 367 -4.58 3.66 -5.80
C GLN A 367 -3.55 4.16 -6.83
N ARG A 368 -2.29 4.43 -6.43
CA ARG A 368 -1.20 4.86 -7.32
C ARG A 368 -1.01 3.89 -8.49
N LEU A 369 -1.01 2.58 -8.24
CA LEU A 369 -0.89 1.56 -9.28
C LEU A 369 -2.10 1.48 -10.24
N GLN A 370 -3.34 1.73 -9.79
CA GLN A 370 -4.51 1.84 -10.68
C GLN A 370 -4.51 3.13 -11.53
N ILE A 371 -3.81 4.18 -11.08
CA ILE A 371 -3.57 5.39 -11.90
C ILE A 371 -2.54 5.08 -12.99
N LEU A 372 -1.47 4.34 -12.69
CA LEU A 372 -0.41 4.01 -13.65
C LEU A 372 -0.78 2.87 -14.62
N LEU A 373 -1.47 1.82 -14.15
CA LEU A 373 -1.83 0.61 -14.90
C LEU A 373 -3.35 0.50 -15.12
N ASN A 374 -3.83 -0.41 -15.97
CA ASN A 374 -5.26 -0.71 -16.05
C ASN A 374 -5.74 -1.28 -14.70
N PRO A 375 -6.87 -0.84 -14.11
CA PRO A 375 -7.34 -1.37 -12.82
C PRO A 375 -7.54 -2.89 -12.77
N LEU A 376 -7.73 -3.58 -13.91
CA LEU A 376 -7.77 -5.05 -13.97
C LEU A 376 -6.40 -5.74 -13.76
N GLN A 377 -5.31 -4.97 -13.66
CA GLN A 377 -3.97 -5.48 -13.36
C GLN A 377 -3.67 -5.55 -11.86
N VAL A 378 -4.46 -4.89 -11.01
CA VAL A 378 -4.10 -4.61 -9.61
C VAL A 378 -5.00 -5.40 -8.66
N PHE A 379 -4.47 -6.50 -8.13
CA PHE A 379 -5.16 -7.42 -7.23
C PHE A 379 -4.74 -7.23 -5.77
N GLU A 380 -5.72 -7.31 -4.88
CA GLU A 380 -5.51 -7.31 -3.44
C GLU A 380 -5.45 -8.76 -2.92
N LEU A 381 -4.46 -9.04 -2.09
CA LEU A 381 -4.32 -10.33 -1.40
C LEU A 381 -4.87 -10.23 0.02
N GLY A 382 -5.71 -11.19 0.41
CA GLY A 382 -6.33 -11.25 1.74
C GLY A 382 -6.91 -12.63 2.06
N LYS A 383 -7.47 -12.79 3.27
CA LYS A 383 -7.95 -14.10 3.79
C LYS A 383 -8.97 -14.83 2.89
N HIS A 384 -9.65 -14.10 2.00
CA HIS A 384 -10.70 -14.63 1.12
C HIS A 384 -10.39 -14.45 -0.38
N GLN A 385 -9.22 -13.91 -0.72
CA GLN A 385 -8.79 -13.69 -2.11
C GLN A 385 -7.28 -13.89 -2.24
N GLY A 386 -6.90 -14.99 -2.90
CA GLY A 386 -5.51 -15.33 -3.21
C GLY A 386 -5.07 -14.97 -4.65
N PRO A 387 -3.79 -15.17 -4.99
CA PRO A 387 -3.23 -14.82 -6.30
C PRO A 387 -3.89 -15.56 -7.47
N GLU A 388 -4.48 -16.73 -7.21
CA GLU A 388 -5.14 -17.59 -8.20
C GLU A 388 -6.21 -16.86 -9.01
N VAL A 389 -6.87 -15.85 -8.41
CA VAL A 389 -7.89 -15.03 -9.08
C VAL A 389 -7.28 -14.20 -10.21
N GLY A 390 -6.14 -13.54 -9.96
CA GLY A 390 -5.43 -12.75 -10.98
C GLY A 390 -4.73 -13.63 -12.00
N LEU A 391 -4.10 -14.73 -11.55
CA LEU A 391 -3.46 -15.71 -12.43
C LEU A 391 -4.45 -16.38 -13.39
N SER A 392 -5.70 -16.60 -12.96
CA SER A 392 -6.77 -17.15 -13.80
C SER A 392 -7.19 -16.17 -14.90
N LEU A 393 -7.36 -14.87 -14.57
CA LEU A 393 -7.66 -13.83 -15.57
C LEU A 393 -6.53 -13.68 -16.61
N PHE A 394 -5.28 -13.77 -16.17
CA PHE A 394 -4.10 -13.63 -17.03
C PHE A 394 -3.68 -14.94 -17.72
N ARG A 395 -4.41 -16.05 -17.53
CA ARG A 395 -4.01 -17.39 -18.03
C ARG A 395 -3.84 -17.49 -19.56
N LYS A 396 -4.49 -16.61 -20.32
CA LYS A 396 -4.37 -16.52 -21.79
C LYS A 396 -3.40 -15.43 -22.28
N VAL A 397 -2.80 -14.64 -21.38
CA VAL A 397 -1.97 -13.48 -21.76
C VAL A 397 -0.54 -13.94 -22.03
N PRO A 398 0.05 -13.66 -23.20
CA PRO A 398 1.44 -13.99 -23.47
C PRO A 398 2.40 -13.07 -22.70
N HIS A 399 3.53 -13.60 -22.25
CA HIS A 399 4.69 -12.88 -21.69
C HIS A 399 4.35 -11.79 -20.65
N PHE A 400 3.35 -12.05 -19.81
CA PHE A 400 3.01 -11.14 -18.72
C PHE A 400 4.05 -11.24 -17.59
N LYS A 401 4.40 -10.10 -17.01
CA LYS A 401 5.30 -10.01 -15.84
C LYS A 401 4.46 -9.97 -14.56
N ILE A 402 5.02 -10.32 -13.41
CA ILE A 402 4.36 -10.17 -12.10
C ILE A 402 5.14 -9.20 -11.21
N LEU A 403 4.42 -8.35 -10.46
CA LEU A 403 4.97 -7.55 -9.37
C LEU A 403 4.26 -7.89 -8.05
N VAL A 404 5.03 -8.33 -7.05
CA VAL A 404 4.53 -8.59 -5.69
C VAL A 404 4.85 -7.42 -4.77
N CYS A 405 3.82 -6.71 -4.33
CA CYS A 405 3.90 -5.66 -3.33
C CYS A 405 3.67 -6.25 -1.94
N GLY A 406 4.75 -6.69 -1.30
CA GLY A 406 4.71 -7.34 0.01
C GLY A 406 6.09 -7.51 0.65
N GLY A 407 6.18 -8.48 1.57
CA GLY A 407 7.45 -9.05 2.02
C GLY A 407 7.67 -10.47 1.46
N ASP A 408 8.71 -11.14 1.91
CA ASP A 408 9.24 -12.39 1.33
C ASP A 408 8.21 -13.52 1.36
N GLY A 409 7.52 -13.77 2.48
CA GLY A 409 6.40 -14.72 2.55
C GLY A 409 5.20 -14.38 1.64
N THR A 410 5.05 -13.11 1.21
CA THR A 410 4.05 -12.75 0.18
C THR A 410 4.54 -13.14 -1.22
N ALA A 411 5.83 -13.00 -1.51
CA ALA A 411 6.41 -13.52 -2.75
C ALA A 411 6.32 -15.05 -2.80
N GLY A 412 6.65 -15.74 -1.69
CA GLY A 412 6.48 -17.19 -1.56
C GLY A 412 5.06 -17.67 -1.86
N TRP A 413 4.02 -17.02 -1.31
CA TRP A 413 2.61 -17.35 -1.62
C TRP A 413 2.27 -17.16 -3.10
N VAL A 414 2.78 -16.12 -3.76
CA VAL A 414 2.58 -15.92 -5.21
C VAL A 414 3.32 -16.97 -6.04
N LEU A 415 4.54 -17.34 -5.68
CA LEU A 415 5.31 -18.41 -6.34
C LEU A 415 4.60 -19.77 -6.25
N ASP A 416 4.11 -20.11 -5.05
CA ASP A 416 3.26 -21.26 -4.79
C ASP A 416 2.00 -21.30 -5.68
N ALA A 417 1.37 -20.14 -5.88
CA ALA A 417 0.18 -20.03 -6.72
C ALA A 417 0.51 -20.19 -8.22
N ILE A 418 1.65 -19.64 -8.69
CA ILE A 418 2.13 -19.81 -10.07
C ILE A 418 2.40 -21.29 -10.36
N GLU A 419 3.08 -22.00 -9.46
CA GLU A 419 3.38 -23.43 -9.60
C GLU A 419 2.09 -24.26 -9.72
N LYS A 420 1.11 -24.01 -8.85
CA LYS A 420 -0.21 -24.69 -8.86
C LYS A 420 -0.99 -24.49 -10.16
N GLN A 421 -0.79 -23.35 -10.85
CA GLN A 421 -1.44 -23.08 -12.14
C GLN A 421 -0.86 -23.85 -13.32
N LYS A 422 0.39 -24.34 -13.22
CA LYS A 422 1.09 -25.08 -14.30
C LYS A 422 1.05 -24.33 -15.64
N PHE A 423 1.65 -23.15 -15.66
CA PHE A 423 1.94 -22.41 -16.89
C PHE A 423 3.00 -23.14 -17.73
N GLU A 424 2.86 -23.10 -19.06
CA GLU A 424 3.88 -23.63 -19.98
C GLU A 424 5.15 -22.77 -19.98
N ALA A 425 4.99 -21.44 -19.99
CA ALA A 425 6.02 -20.46 -19.67
C ALA A 425 5.61 -19.72 -18.39
N PRO A 426 6.20 -20.04 -17.21
CA PRO A 426 5.89 -19.35 -15.96
C PRO A 426 6.30 -17.86 -16.00
N PRO A 427 5.42 -16.93 -15.58
CA PRO A 427 5.70 -15.49 -15.59
C PRO A 427 6.79 -15.10 -14.57
N PRO A 428 7.75 -14.23 -14.92
CA PRO A 428 8.83 -13.84 -14.02
C PRO A 428 8.36 -12.79 -12.98
N VAL A 429 8.86 -12.90 -11.75
CA VAL A 429 8.37 -12.14 -10.58
C VAL A 429 9.35 -11.06 -10.10
N ALA A 430 8.90 -9.81 -10.08
CA ALA A 430 9.54 -8.70 -9.35
C ALA A 430 8.92 -8.52 -7.94
N ILE A 431 9.68 -7.91 -7.02
CA ILE A 431 9.22 -7.63 -5.64
C ILE A 431 9.35 -6.14 -5.33
N LEU A 432 8.25 -5.47 -5.01
CA LEU A 432 8.27 -4.15 -4.41
C LEU A 432 8.37 -4.30 -2.87
N PRO A 433 9.43 -3.79 -2.21
CA PRO A 433 9.76 -4.08 -0.81
C PRO A 433 8.83 -3.36 0.18
N ALA A 434 7.62 -3.88 0.35
CA ALA A 434 6.61 -3.38 1.28
C ALA A 434 6.67 -4.07 2.66
N GLY A 435 7.34 -5.22 2.81
CA GLY A 435 7.54 -5.93 4.07
C GLY A 435 8.56 -5.28 5.03
N THR A 436 9.01 -6.05 6.03
CA THR A 436 10.02 -5.61 7.01
C THR A 436 11.38 -6.29 6.80
N GLY A 437 11.39 -7.59 6.46
CA GLY A 437 12.55 -8.32 5.93
C GLY A 437 12.95 -7.73 4.58
N ASN A 438 12.30 -8.13 3.49
CA ASN A 438 12.57 -7.72 2.11
C ASN A 438 13.94 -8.21 1.62
N ASP A 439 14.30 -9.45 1.95
CA ASP A 439 15.62 -10.02 1.68
C ASP A 439 15.76 -10.50 0.23
N LEU A 440 14.75 -11.18 -0.32
CA LEU A 440 14.67 -11.48 -1.76
C LEU A 440 14.70 -10.19 -2.59
N ALA A 441 14.08 -9.12 -2.10
CA ALA A 441 14.11 -7.81 -2.75
C ALA A 441 15.49 -7.13 -2.68
N ARG A 442 16.35 -7.45 -1.71
CA ARG A 442 17.76 -7.01 -1.69
C ARG A 442 18.59 -7.78 -2.71
N VAL A 443 18.50 -9.11 -2.71
CA VAL A 443 19.23 -9.99 -3.65
C VAL A 443 18.88 -9.64 -5.10
N LEU A 444 17.59 -9.46 -5.40
CA LEU A 444 17.09 -9.04 -6.72
C LEU A 444 17.26 -7.53 -7.00
N SER A 445 18.00 -6.79 -6.16
CA SER A 445 18.37 -5.37 -6.32
C SER A 445 17.23 -4.33 -6.34
N TRP A 446 16.01 -4.73 -5.98
CA TRP A 446 14.85 -3.83 -5.76
C TRP A 446 15.01 -2.95 -4.51
N GLY A 447 15.76 -3.43 -3.50
CA GLY A 447 16.14 -2.69 -2.32
C GLY A 447 15.34 -3.03 -1.06
N GLY A 448 15.68 -2.38 0.06
CA GLY A 448 15.28 -2.82 1.40
C GLY A 448 13.96 -2.29 1.95
N GLY A 449 13.25 -1.39 1.27
CA GLY A 449 12.00 -0.78 1.75
C GLY A 449 11.48 0.36 0.85
N LEU A 450 10.20 0.73 0.99
CA LEU A 450 9.51 1.73 0.14
C LEU A 450 10.18 3.11 0.14
N GLY A 451 10.79 3.54 1.25
CA GLY A 451 11.51 4.82 1.33
C GLY A 451 12.77 4.89 0.44
N VAL A 452 13.24 3.77 -0.12
CA VAL A 452 14.27 3.73 -1.17
C VAL A 452 13.65 3.93 -2.56
N VAL A 453 12.45 3.39 -2.78
CA VAL A 453 11.68 3.54 -4.02
C VAL A 453 11.27 5.00 -4.23
N GLU A 454 10.73 5.66 -3.21
CA GLU A 454 10.30 7.06 -3.31
C GLU A 454 11.47 8.00 -3.62
N LYS A 455 12.66 7.74 -3.05
CA LYS A 455 13.91 8.46 -3.37
C LYS A 455 14.46 8.19 -4.78
N ARG A 456 13.96 7.18 -5.50
CA ARG A 456 14.39 6.79 -6.85
C ARG A 456 13.38 7.22 -7.94
N GLY A 457 12.48 8.16 -7.65
CA GLY A 457 11.40 8.58 -8.55
C GLY A 457 10.11 7.75 -8.43
N GLY A 458 9.94 7.04 -7.32
CA GLY A 458 8.70 6.36 -6.96
C GLY A 458 8.33 5.18 -7.87
N LEU A 459 7.03 4.90 -7.93
CA LEU A 459 6.46 3.73 -8.61
C LEU A 459 6.57 3.82 -10.13
N PHE A 460 6.51 5.01 -10.73
CA PHE A 460 6.71 5.18 -12.17
C PHE A 460 8.12 4.77 -12.60
N SER A 461 9.13 5.12 -11.79
CA SER A 461 10.51 4.67 -11.95
C SER A 461 10.63 3.15 -11.78
N VAL A 462 10.04 2.58 -10.72
CA VAL A 462 10.04 1.11 -10.53
C VAL A 462 9.33 0.36 -11.67
N LEU A 463 8.29 0.92 -12.28
CA LEU A 463 7.65 0.30 -13.44
C LEU A 463 8.56 0.32 -14.68
N LYS A 464 9.31 1.40 -14.94
CA LYS A 464 10.38 1.40 -15.97
C LYS A 464 11.45 0.35 -15.67
N ASP A 465 11.89 0.25 -14.40
CA ASP A 465 12.86 -0.76 -13.97
C ASP A 465 12.33 -2.20 -14.15
N VAL A 466 11.03 -2.46 -13.93
CA VAL A 466 10.38 -3.77 -14.14
C VAL A 466 10.22 -4.13 -15.63
N GLU A 467 9.97 -3.13 -16.49
CA GLU A 467 9.96 -3.30 -17.94
C GLU A 467 11.32 -3.81 -18.44
N HIS A 468 12.41 -3.19 -17.96
CA HIS A 468 13.79 -3.47 -18.38
C HIS A 468 14.57 -4.42 -17.45
N ALA A 469 13.91 -5.03 -16.45
CA ALA A 469 14.55 -5.97 -15.52
C ALA A 469 14.99 -7.26 -16.23
N ALA A 470 16.18 -7.75 -15.86
CA ALA A 470 16.71 -9.01 -16.37
C ALA A 470 15.99 -10.20 -15.71
N VAL A 471 15.76 -11.27 -16.47
CA VAL A 471 15.20 -12.52 -15.93
C VAL A 471 16.34 -13.35 -15.36
N THR A 472 16.27 -13.64 -14.05
CA THR A 472 17.12 -14.60 -13.36
C THR A 472 16.29 -15.76 -12.81
N VAL A 473 16.95 -16.72 -12.15
CA VAL A 473 16.36 -17.92 -11.58
C VAL A 473 16.49 -17.89 -10.06
N LEU A 474 15.51 -18.48 -9.36
CA LEU A 474 15.53 -18.74 -7.93
C LEU A 474 15.23 -20.21 -7.66
N ASP A 475 16.13 -20.89 -6.96
CA ASP A 475 15.88 -22.23 -6.41
C ASP A 475 14.86 -22.18 -5.29
N ARG A 476 13.95 -23.15 -5.30
CA ARG A 476 12.91 -23.34 -4.30
C ARG A 476 13.09 -24.71 -3.67
N TRP A 477 13.03 -24.74 -2.35
CA TRP A 477 13.46 -25.86 -1.53
C TRP A 477 12.26 -26.44 -0.78
N LYS A 478 12.10 -27.77 -0.81
CA LYS A 478 11.04 -28.48 -0.11
C LYS A 478 11.54 -28.96 1.23
N ILE A 479 10.81 -28.58 2.27
CA ILE A 479 11.04 -28.96 3.67
C ILE A 479 9.97 -30.00 4.06
N THR A 480 10.42 -31.17 4.49
CA THR A 480 9.58 -32.30 4.88
C THR A 480 9.84 -32.61 6.36
N ILE A 481 8.81 -32.59 7.20
CA ILE A 481 8.94 -32.80 8.66
C ILE A 481 8.31 -34.14 9.02
N LYS A 482 9.13 -35.04 9.59
CA LYS A 482 8.76 -36.41 9.98
C LYS A 482 8.91 -36.59 11.48
N ASP A 483 8.03 -37.39 12.07
CA ASP A 483 8.20 -37.83 13.46
C ASP A 483 9.32 -38.88 13.58
N ASN A 484 9.62 -39.30 14.82
CA ASN A 484 10.67 -40.27 15.11
C ASN A 484 10.35 -41.70 14.61
N GLN A 485 9.20 -41.91 13.96
CA GLN A 485 8.82 -43.15 13.24
C GLN A 485 8.91 -42.98 11.72
N GLY A 486 9.39 -41.83 11.23
CA GLY A 486 9.50 -41.50 9.80
C GLY A 486 8.20 -41.04 9.15
N LYS A 487 7.12 -40.89 9.92
CA LYS A 487 5.80 -40.49 9.41
C LYS A 487 5.69 -38.98 9.31
N LEU A 488 5.14 -38.49 8.20
CA LEU A 488 4.95 -37.06 7.93
C LEU A 488 4.05 -36.39 8.97
N MET A 489 4.55 -35.33 9.63
CA MET A 489 3.82 -34.58 10.66
C MET A 489 2.92 -33.47 10.08
N CYS A 490 3.35 -32.84 8.99
CA CYS A 490 2.61 -31.76 8.32
C CYS A 490 2.80 -31.82 6.80
N SER A 491 1.94 -31.14 6.04
CA SER A 491 2.17 -30.95 4.59
C SER A 491 3.55 -30.32 4.36
N PRO A 492 4.33 -30.76 3.34
CA PRO A 492 5.62 -30.16 3.04
C PRO A 492 5.53 -28.65 2.88
N LYS A 493 6.53 -27.93 3.41
CA LYS A 493 6.67 -26.49 3.30
C LYS A 493 7.65 -26.16 2.16
N PHE A 494 7.53 -24.98 1.58
CA PHE A 494 8.45 -24.48 0.56
C PHE A 494 9.19 -23.25 1.07
N MET A 495 10.51 -23.26 0.86
CA MET A 495 11.46 -22.23 1.26
C MET A 495 12.06 -21.60 0.00
N ASN A 496 12.21 -20.28 0.04
CA ASN A 496 12.67 -19.46 -1.08
C ASN A 496 13.89 -18.61 -0.69
N ASN A 497 14.23 -18.52 0.61
CA ASN A 497 15.34 -17.73 1.13
C ASN A 497 16.11 -18.50 2.23
N TYR A 498 15.48 -18.86 3.35
CA TYR A 498 16.18 -19.58 4.44
C TYR A 498 15.26 -20.39 5.36
N PHE A 499 15.87 -21.40 5.99
CA PHE A 499 15.35 -22.14 7.13
C PHE A 499 16.20 -21.83 8.36
N GLY A 500 15.57 -21.57 9.50
CA GLY A 500 16.26 -21.25 10.75
C GLY A 500 15.78 -22.11 11.91
N VAL A 501 16.72 -22.50 12.79
CA VAL A 501 16.47 -23.29 14.00
C VAL A 501 17.08 -22.57 15.21
N GLY A 502 16.39 -22.54 16.34
CA GLY A 502 16.91 -21.95 17.58
C GLY A 502 16.76 -20.43 17.64
N CYS A 503 17.86 -19.71 17.93
CA CYS A 503 17.76 -18.38 18.52
C CYS A 503 17.15 -17.28 17.62
N ASP A 504 17.47 -17.23 16.33
CA ASP A 504 16.84 -16.27 15.41
C ASP A 504 15.34 -16.60 15.19
N ALA A 505 15.01 -17.89 15.07
CA ALA A 505 13.63 -18.35 15.00
C ALA A 505 12.82 -18.05 16.27
N LYS A 506 13.46 -18.04 17.45
CA LYS A 506 12.86 -17.61 18.72
C LYS A 506 12.47 -16.13 18.68
N VAL A 507 13.36 -15.26 18.19
CA VAL A 507 13.08 -13.82 18.06
C VAL A 507 11.98 -13.56 17.03
N ALA A 508 11.99 -14.30 15.91
CA ALA A 508 10.89 -14.26 14.94
C ALA A 508 9.56 -14.68 15.58
N LEU A 509 9.54 -15.77 16.36
CA LEU A 509 8.34 -16.28 17.06
C LEU A 509 7.80 -15.29 18.09
N ASP A 510 8.68 -14.69 18.90
CA ASP A 510 8.30 -13.66 19.88
C ASP A 510 7.67 -12.44 19.19
N ILE A 511 8.22 -12.01 18.05
CA ILE A 511 7.67 -10.92 17.24
C ILE A 511 6.36 -11.30 16.54
N HIS A 512 6.22 -12.54 16.07
CA HIS A 512 4.98 -13.05 15.47
C HIS A 512 3.83 -13.03 16.50
N ASN A 513 4.07 -13.56 17.71
CA ASN A 513 3.10 -13.54 18.80
C ASN A 513 2.73 -12.10 19.19
N LEU A 514 3.73 -11.23 19.40
CA LEU A 514 3.51 -9.81 19.70
C LEU A 514 2.69 -9.09 18.61
N ARG A 515 2.77 -9.53 17.35
CA ARG A 515 2.05 -8.94 16.20
C ARG A 515 0.60 -9.39 16.10
N GLU A 516 0.27 -10.63 16.44
CA GLU A 516 -1.12 -11.08 16.52
C GLU A 516 -1.80 -10.58 17.81
N GLU A 517 -1.06 -10.39 18.91
CA GLU A 517 -1.56 -9.78 20.14
C GLU A 517 -1.78 -8.25 20.04
N ASN A 518 -0.82 -7.52 19.46
CA ASN A 518 -0.77 -6.05 19.44
C ASN A 518 -0.55 -5.50 18.01
N PRO A 519 -1.47 -5.78 17.05
CA PRO A 519 -1.28 -5.44 15.64
C PRO A 519 -1.14 -3.93 15.36
N GLU A 520 -1.66 -3.08 16.25
CA GLU A 520 -1.56 -1.62 16.16
C GLU A 520 -0.12 -1.09 16.36
N ARG A 521 0.77 -1.87 17.00
CA ARG A 521 2.19 -1.51 17.16
C ARG A 521 2.98 -1.61 15.86
N PHE A 522 2.51 -2.39 14.88
CA PHE A 522 3.22 -2.72 13.64
C PHE A 522 2.94 -1.74 12.48
N TYR A 523 2.76 -0.46 12.82
CA TYR A 523 2.31 0.60 11.91
C TYR A 523 3.41 1.19 11.01
N SER A 524 4.68 0.77 11.12
CA SER A 524 5.79 1.33 10.34
C SER A 524 6.92 0.33 10.12
N GLN A 525 7.47 0.24 8.90
CA GLN A 525 8.64 -0.60 8.62
C GLN A 525 9.83 -0.30 9.56
N PHE A 526 10.00 0.97 9.97
CA PHE A 526 11.03 1.37 10.92
C PHE A 526 10.73 0.87 12.34
N MET A 527 9.49 1.07 12.83
CA MET A 527 9.11 0.62 14.17
C MET A 527 9.12 -0.90 14.30
N ASN A 528 8.75 -1.63 13.24
CA ASN A 528 8.87 -3.09 13.21
C ASN A 528 10.32 -3.52 13.44
N LYS A 529 11.31 -2.85 12.80
CA LYS A 529 12.75 -3.13 13.00
C LYS A 529 13.22 -2.78 14.42
N VAL A 530 12.71 -1.71 15.02
CA VAL A 530 12.98 -1.38 16.43
C VAL A 530 12.39 -2.43 17.38
N LEU A 531 11.21 -2.98 17.09
CA LEU A 531 10.64 -4.10 17.85
C LEU A 531 11.48 -5.37 17.71
N TYR A 532 11.88 -5.77 16.50
CA TYR A 532 12.80 -6.89 16.26
C TYR A 532 14.10 -6.74 17.06
N ALA A 533 14.72 -5.54 17.03
CA ALA A 533 15.94 -5.28 17.80
C ALA A 533 15.72 -5.38 19.32
N LYS A 534 14.55 -4.96 19.82
CA LYS A 534 14.20 -5.04 21.26
C LYS A 534 13.99 -6.48 21.72
N GLU A 535 13.23 -7.28 20.98
CA GLU A 535 12.97 -8.68 21.34
C GLU A 535 14.21 -9.56 21.12
N GLY A 536 15.01 -9.24 20.10
CA GLY A 536 16.36 -9.81 19.93
C GLY A 536 17.29 -9.49 21.10
N ALA A 537 17.23 -8.27 21.65
CA ALA A 537 18.03 -7.89 22.81
C ALA A 537 17.63 -8.60 24.12
N LYS A 538 16.35 -8.97 24.31
CA LYS A 538 15.94 -9.83 25.44
C LYS A 538 16.60 -11.21 25.34
N ASN A 539 16.49 -11.85 24.18
CA ASN A 539 17.04 -13.17 23.91
C ASN A 539 18.61 -13.19 23.87
N ILE A 540 19.31 -12.07 24.16
CA ILE A 540 20.74 -12.06 24.52
C ILE A 540 20.96 -12.52 25.97
N MET A 541 20.03 -12.23 26.88
CA MET A 541 20.17 -12.49 28.32
C MET A 541 19.81 -13.92 28.71
N ASP A 542 18.95 -14.58 27.93
CA ASP A 542 18.46 -15.93 28.21
C ASP A 542 19.34 -17.00 27.53
N ASN A 543 20.15 -17.73 28.31
CA ASN A 543 21.05 -18.80 27.85
C ASN A 543 20.34 -20.08 27.34
N MET A 544 19.13 -19.96 26.75
CA MET A 544 18.24 -21.08 26.42
C MET A 544 18.83 -22.12 25.47
N PHE A 545 19.81 -21.76 24.64
CA PHE A 545 20.36 -22.62 23.59
C PHE A 545 21.75 -23.20 23.93
N TYR A 546 22.12 -23.25 25.22
CA TYR A 546 23.41 -23.80 25.65
C TYR A 546 23.62 -25.27 25.26
N TYR A 547 22.55 -26.07 25.24
CA TYR A 547 22.60 -27.50 24.89
C TYR A 547 22.36 -27.79 23.39
N PHE A 548 22.19 -26.76 22.55
CA PHE A 548 21.86 -26.89 21.13
C PHE A 548 22.77 -27.87 20.33
N PRO A 549 24.11 -27.91 20.54
CA PRO A 549 24.99 -28.88 19.85
C PRO A 549 24.77 -30.36 20.23
N TRP A 550 24.03 -30.64 21.30
CA TRP A 550 23.62 -31.99 21.71
C TRP A 550 22.15 -32.28 21.37
N GLU A 551 21.32 -31.23 21.27
CA GLU A 551 19.88 -31.34 20.98
C GLU A 551 19.58 -31.46 19.48
N VAL A 552 20.48 -30.94 18.62
CA VAL A 552 20.37 -30.93 17.16
C VAL A 552 21.50 -31.75 16.53
N LYS A 553 21.15 -32.68 15.62
CA LYS A 553 22.12 -33.37 14.75
C LYS A 553 21.96 -32.90 13.32
N LEU A 554 23.07 -32.79 12.59
CA LEU A 554 23.11 -32.28 11.22
C LEU A 554 23.77 -33.32 10.29
N GLU A 555 23.10 -33.64 9.19
CA GLU A 555 23.56 -34.55 8.14
C GLU A 555 23.40 -33.85 6.78
N ILE A 556 24.47 -33.78 5.99
CA ILE A 556 24.55 -33.08 4.70
C ILE A 556 25.04 -34.07 3.65
N ASP A 557 24.23 -34.31 2.60
CA ASP A 557 24.53 -35.27 1.52
C ASP A 557 25.00 -36.65 2.05
N GLY A 558 24.41 -37.09 3.18
CA GLY A 558 24.72 -38.35 3.87
C GLY A 558 25.90 -38.31 4.86
N SER A 559 26.56 -37.16 5.03
CA SER A 559 27.69 -36.96 5.95
C SER A 559 27.25 -36.22 7.22
N ASN A 560 27.52 -36.78 8.40
CA ASN A 560 27.27 -36.08 9.67
C ASN A 560 28.23 -34.89 9.83
N ILE A 561 27.70 -33.74 10.22
CA ILE A 561 28.45 -32.50 10.45
C ILE A 561 28.34 -32.14 11.94
N GLU A 562 29.49 -31.98 12.61
CA GLU A 562 29.52 -31.56 14.01
C GLU A 562 29.20 -30.07 14.15
N ILE A 563 28.27 -29.72 15.05
CA ILE A 563 27.92 -28.34 15.37
C ILE A 563 28.91 -27.81 16.43
N PRO A 564 29.69 -26.75 16.14
CA PRO A 564 30.71 -26.27 17.07
C PRO A 564 30.10 -25.60 18.30
N GLN A 565 30.62 -25.91 19.49
CA GLN A 565 30.05 -25.41 20.76
C GLN A 565 30.29 -23.91 21.00
N SER A 566 31.44 -23.35 20.58
CA SER A 566 31.68 -21.90 20.55
C SER A 566 32.98 -21.52 19.84
N TYR A 567 32.93 -20.56 18.91
CA TYR A 567 34.03 -19.65 18.60
C TYR A 567 33.49 -18.30 18.07
N MET A 568 34.32 -17.24 18.03
CA MET A 568 33.88 -15.85 17.82
C MET A 568 34.74 -15.10 16.78
N GLY A 569 34.14 -14.31 15.86
CA GLY A 569 34.89 -13.22 15.19
C GLY A 569 34.34 -12.59 13.88
N GLY A 570 34.33 -11.24 13.80
CA GLY A 570 34.35 -10.26 12.67
C GLY A 570 33.78 -10.52 11.25
N VAL A 571 32.71 -9.82 10.80
CA VAL A 571 32.07 -10.07 9.48
C VAL A 571 32.88 -9.53 8.29
N ASP A 572 32.97 -10.33 7.23
CA ASP A 572 32.20 -10.08 6.01
C ASP A 572 31.47 -11.39 5.69
N LEU A 573 30.23 -11.35 5.19
CA LEU A 573 29.52 -12.59 4.84
C LEU A 573 30.03 -13.13 3.51
N TRP A 574 30.34 -12.25 2.55
CA TRP A 574 30.48 -12.59 1.13
C TRP A 574 31.63 -11.88 0.41
N LYS A 575 32.54 -11.22 1.14
CA LYS A 575 33.86 -10.82 0.62
C LYS A 575 34.98 -11.67 1.21
N ASN A 576 35.59 -12.47 0.34
CA ASN A 576 36.84 -13.15 0.63
C ASN A 576 38.01 -12.36 0.01
N GLU A 577 38.63 -11.53 0.83
CA GLU A 577 40.06 -11.22 0.67
C GLU A 577 40.76 -11.63 1.97
N ASP A 578 41.95 -12.24 1.80
CA ASP A 578 42.92 -12.67 2.81
C ASP A 578 42.56 -13.76 3.85
N SER A 579 42.92 -15.00 3.50
CA SER A 579 43.32 -16.14 4.38
C SER A 579 42.25 -16.72 5.33
N VAL A 580 41.82 -17.99 5.23
CA VAL A 580 42.57 -19.26 5.12
C VAL A 580 41.65 -20.35 4.50
N SER A 581 42.16 -21.08 3.49
CA SER A 581 41.55 -22.27 2.87
C SER A 581 40.04 -22.20 2.54
N ASP A 582 39.66 -21.37 1.56
CA ASP A 582 38.36 -21.50 0.89
C ASP A 582 38.24 -22.88 0.22
N THR A 583 37.43 -23.75 0.80
CA THR A 583 37.05 -25.07 0.24
C THR A 583 35.59 -25.07 -0.25
N PHE A 584 34.87 -23.97 -0.02
CA PHE A 584 33.47 -23.76 -0.36
C PHE A 584 33.34 -22.86 -1.60
N GLN A 585 32.34 -23.15 -2.44
CA GLN A 585 32.03 -22.31 -3.60
C GLN A 585 31.45 -20.95 -3.16
N PRO A 586 31.47 -19.92 -4.03
CA PRO A 586 30.63 -18.75 -3.87
C PRO A 586 29.16 -19.15 -3.80
N GLN A 587 28.37 -18.53 -2.91
CA GLN A 587 26.93 -18.77 -2.84
C GLN A 587 26.22 -18.42 -4.16
N SER A 588 25.13 -19.10 -4.47
CA SER A 588 24.20 -18.70 -5.52
C SER A 588 22.75 -18.93 -5.09
N MET A 589 21.83 -18.28 -5.79
CA MET A 589 20.38 -18.46 -5.64
C MET A 589 19.79 -19.42 -6.68
N HIS A 590 20.62 -20.04 -7.53
CA HIS A 590 20.19 -20.84 -8.69
C HIS A 590 21.07 -22.06 -9.02
N ASP A 591 22.06 -22.40 -8.17
CA ASP A 591 23.03 -23.49 -8.40
C ASP A 591 22.60 -24.86 -7.85
N LYS A 592 21.46 -24.92 -7.14
CA LYS A 592 20.88 -26.10 -6.50
C LYS A 592 21.69 -26.64 -5.31
N THR A 593 22.43 -25.76 -4.66
CA THR A 593 23.16 -25.99 -3.40
C THR A 593 22.55 -25.14 -2.28
N LEU A 594 22.74 -25.53 -1.02
CA LEU A 594 22.48 -24.69 0.15
C LEU A 594 23.72 -24.58 1.04
N GLU A 595 24.06 -23.35 1.44
CA GLU A 595 24.98 -23.08 2.55
C GLU A 595 24.33 -23.42 3.89
N VAL A 596 25.06 -24.15 4.73
CA VAL A 596 24.70 -24.33 6.13
C VAL A 596 25.65 -23.51 6.99
N VAL A 597 25.07 -22.59 7.77
CA VAL A 597 25.81 -21.62 8.59
C VAL A 597 25.38 -21.70 10.06
N SER A 598 26.32 -21.46 10.98
CA SER A 598 26.05 -21.37 12.42
C SER A 598 26.36 -19.99 13.01
N PHE A 599 25.55 -19.59 13.99
CA PHE A 599 25.66 -18.29 14.68
C PHE A 599 25.76 -18.47 16.20
N THR A 600 26.79 -17.89 16.84
CA THR A 600 27.03 -18.01 18.29
C THR A 600 26.24 -16.99 19.11
N GLY A 601 24.91 -17.13 19.09
CA GLY A 601 23.98 -16.37 19.94
C GLY A 601 23.64 -14.94 19.48
N MET A 602 22.72 -14.28 20.18
CA MET A 602 22.12 -13.01 19.72
C MET A 602 23.10 -11.82 19.69
N LEU A 603 24.14 -11.79 20.53
CA LEU A 603 25.17 -10.75 20.43
C LEU A 603 25.97 -10.87 19.12
N HIS A 604 26.19 -12.10 18.68
CA HIS A 604 26.85 -12.42 17.41
C HIS A 604 25.96 -12.03 16.23
N LEU A 605 24.66 -12.33 16.30
CA LEU A 605 23.66 -11.95 15.28
C LEU A 605 23.44 -10.43 15.19
N GLY A 606 23.42 -9.73 16.33
CA GLY A 606 23.38 -8.27 16.36
C GLY A 606 24.62 -7.64 15.71
N ARG A 607 25.81 -8.23 15.93
CA ARG A 607 27.06 -7.82 15.27
C ARG A 607 27.06 -8.14 13.77
N LEU A 608 26.54 -9.30 13.35
CA LEU A 608 26.34 -9.67 11.94
C LEU A 608 25.59 -8.58 11.18
N GLN A 609 24.44 -8.13 11.71
CA GLN A 609 23.56 -7.14 11.09
C GLN A 609 24.19 -5.73 10.91
N VAL A 610 25.28 -5.42 11.60
CA VAL A 610 25.94 -4.09 11.57
C VAL A 610 27.38 -4.11 11.06
N GLY A 611 27.85 -5.22 10.48
CA GLY A 611 29.20 -5.28 9.90
C GLY A 611 30.30 -5.78 10.85
N LEU A 612 29.98 -6.49 11.94
CA LEU A 612 30.91 -6.72 13.07
C LEU A 612 31.14 -8.19 13.53
N SER A 613 30.50 -9.23 12.98
CA SER A 613 30.89 -10.65 13.27
C SER A 613 30.58 -11.66 12.14
N ARG A 614 31.48 -12.61 11.80
CA ARG A 614 31.38 -13.52 10.63
C ARG A 614 30.49 -14.72 10.93
N ALA A 615 29.61 -15.10 9.99
CA ALA A 615 28.93 -16.39 10.07
C ALA A 615 29.93 -17.51 9.76
N GLN A 616 29.88 -18.61 10.51
CA GLN A 616 30.69 -19.78 10.18
C GLN A 616 29.94 -20.65 9.17
N ARG A 617 30.48 -20.78 7.95
CA ARG A 617 30.06 -21.82 6.99
C ARG A 617 30.49 -23.19 7.55
N LEU A 618 29.52 -24.09 7.75
CA LEU A 618 29.74 -25.47 8.20
C LEU A 618 29.82 -26.44 7.00
N ALA A 619 28.93 -26.25 6.02
CA ALA A 619 28.83 -27.12 4.85
C ALA A 619 28.17 -26.38 3.66
N GLN A 620 28.29 -26.99 2.48
CA GLN A 620 27.45 -26.77 1.30
C GLN A 620 26.96 -28.15 0.85
N GLY A 621 25.70 -28.28 0.40
CA GLY A 621 25.14 -29.54 -0.07
C GLY A 621 23.72 -29.43 -0.64
N HIS A 622 23.18 -30.56 -1.11
CA HIS A 622 21.94 -30.64 -1.90
C HIS A 622 20.76 -31.23 -1.11
N HIS A 623 21.08 -32.03 -0.09
CA HIS A 623 20.14 -32.63 0.85
C HIS A 623 20.62 -32.37 2.28
N ILE A 624 19.83 -31.61 3.02
CA ILE A 624 20.06 -31.29 4.43
C ILE A 624 19.07 -32.09 5.26
N LYS A 625 19.55 -32.78 6.29
CA LYS A 625 18.75 -33.48 7.27
C LYS A 625 19.13 -33.02 8.68
N ILE A 626 18.13 -32.62 9.44
CA ILE A 626 18.26 -32.04 10.78
C ILE A 626 17.40 -32.86 11.73
N GLU A 627 18.02 -33.53 12.69
CA GLU A 627 17.31 -34.24 13.76
C GLU A 627 17.21 -33.32 14.98
N ILE A 628 15.99 -33.07 15.44
CA ILE A 628 15.65 -32.23 16.59
C ILE A 628 15.14 -33.14 17.70
N THR A 629 15.83 -33.18 18.84
CA THR A 629 15.51 -34.10 19.95
C THR A 629 14.68 -33.47 21.07
N THR A 630 14.60 -32.14 21.15
CA THR A 630 13.81 -31.36 22.13
C THR A 630 12.90 -30.32 21.44
N PRO A 631 11.78 -29.89 22.05
CA PRO A 631 10.91 -28.89 21.45
C PRO A 631 11.63 -27.54 21.29
N MET A 632 11.71 -27.00 20.07
CA MET A 632 12.46 -25.77 19.79
C MET A 632 11.83 -24.92 18.67
N PRO A 633 12.05 -23.59 18.68
CA PRO A 633 11.53 -22.70 17.64
C PRO A 633 12.28 -22.87 16.32
N ILE A 634 11.53 -22.91 15.22
CA ILE A 634 12.03 -22.93 13.85
C ILE A 634 11.25 -21.95 12.96
N GLN A 635 11.82 -21.57 11.81
CA GLN A 635 11.20 -20.63 10.87
C GLN A 635 11.54 -20.96 9.42
N VAL A 636 10.65 -20.57 8.49
CA VAL A 636 10.87 -20.63 7.03
C VAL A 636 10.55 -19.26 6.45
N ASP A 637 11.51 -18.64 5.74
CA ASP A 637 11.36 -17.32 5.09
C ASP A 637 10.77 -16.21 6.01
N GLY A 638 11.06 -16.30 7.31
CA GLY A 638 10.56 -15.38 8.34
C GLY A 638 9.20 -15.71 8.96
N GLU A 639 8.56 -16.83 8.60
CA GLU A 639 7.33 -17.35 9.23
C GLU A 639 7.69 -18.44 10.28
N PRO A 640 7.51 -18.19 11.59
CA PRO A 640 8.05 -19.02 12.67
C PRO A 640 7.00 -19.90 13.38
N TRP A 641 7.43 -20.97 14.05
CA TRP A 641 6.60 -21.76 14.97
C TRP A 641 7.47 -22.56 15.97
N SER A 642 6.86 -23.05 17.06
CA SER A 642 7.49 -24.03 17.96
C SER A 642 7.32 -25.44 17.38
N GLN A 643 8.41 -26.20 17.28
CA GLN A 643 8.43 -27.52 16.66
C GLN A 643 8.78 -28.61 17.68
N GLU A 644 7.94 -29.64 17.75
CA GLU A 644 8.16 -30.85 18.54
C GLU A 644 9.28 -31.73 17.94
N PRO A 645 9.93 -32.61 18.73
CA PRO A 645 11.01 -33.49 18.28
C PRO A 645 10.68 -34.25 16.98
N CYS A 646 11.57 -34.14 16.00
CA CYS A 646 11.32 -34.56 14.62
C CYS A 646 12.62 -34.68 13.80
N THR A 647 12.51 -35.32 12.63
CA THR A 647 13.50 -35.21 11.55
C THR A 647 12.99 -34.26 10.48
N ILE A 648 13.77 -33.24 10.14
CA ILE A 648 13.49 -32.25 9.09
C ILE A 648 14.42 -32.53 7.92
N GLU A 649 13.85 -32.72 6.73
CA GLU A 649 14.57 -32.96 5.48
C GLU A 649 14.33 -31.79 4.51
N VAL A 650 15.41 -31.15 4.07
CA VAL A 650 15.42 -30.10 3.05
C VAL A 650 16.03 -30.66 1.76
N SER A 651 15.46 -30.33 0.61
CA SER A 651 15.89 -30.80 -0.71
C SER A 651 15.45 -29.83 -1.80
N HIS A 652 16.21 -29.72 -2.89
CA HIS A 652 15.81 -28.91 -4.04
C HIS A 652 14.47 -29.44 -4.61
N HIS A 653 13.52 -28.55 -4.85
CA HIS A 653 12.19 -28.89 -5.36
C HIS A 653 11.98 -28.41 -6.79
N ALA A 654 12.15 -27.12 -7.04
CA ALA A 654 11.88 -26.49 -8.34
C ALA A 654 12.66 -25.18 -8.48
N GLN A 655 12.70 -24.66 -9.70
CA GLN A 655 13.21 -23.32 -10.00
C GLN A 655 12.08 -22.39 -10.45
N ALA A 656 12.15 -21.12 -10.07
CA ALA A 656 11.22 -20.07 -10.48
C ALA A 656 11.95 -18.91 -11.18
N PHE A 657 11.29 -18.26 -12.13
CA PHE A 657 11.82 -17.09 -12.79
C PHE A 657 11.55 -15.82 -11.97
N MET A 658 12.60 -15.06 -11.71
CA MET A 658 12.56 -13.80 -10.96
C MET A 658 13.05 -12.65 -11.83
N LEU A 659 12.61 -11.44 -11.55
CA LEU A 659 13.12 -10.21 -12.17
C LEU A 659 14.18 -9.59 -11.27
N LYS A 660 15.43 -9.52 -11.74
CA LYS A 660 16.54 -8.82 -11.10
C LYS A 660 16.64 -7.41 -11.68
N ARG A 661 16.63 -6.40 -10.82
CA ARG A 661 16.70 -4.99 -11.23
C ARG A 661 18.08 -4.69 -11.83
N VAL A 662 18.10 -4.25 -13.08
CA VAL A 662 19.33 -3.87 -13.80
C VAL A 662 20.02 -2.70 -13.09
N SER A 663 21.34 -2.81 -12.92
CA SER A 663 22.22 -1.72 -12.47
C SER A 663 22.94 -1.13 -13.70
N GLU A 664 23.90 -0.22 -13.47
CA GLU A 664 24.77 0.28 -14.55
C GLU A 664 25.77 -0.78 -15.06
N GLU A 665 25.76 -2.01 -14.48
CA GLU A 665 26.61 -3.12 -14.91
C GLU A 665 26.18 -3.67 -16.29
N PRO A 666 27.05 -3.62 -17.32
CA PRO A 666 26.69 -3.99 -18.70
C PRO A 666 26.15 -5.41 -18.87
N ILE A 667 26.57 -6.33 -18.00
CA ILE A 667 26.16 -7.74 -18.03
C ILE A 667 24.66 -7.88 -17.74
N SER A 668 24.15 -7.16 -16.74
CA SER A 668 22.72 -7.20 -16.39
C SER A 668 21.83 -6.60 -17.48
N HIS A 669 22.31 -5.55 -18.16
CA HIS A 669 21.64 -4.97 -19.32
C HIS A 669 21.62 -5.93 -20.52
N ALA A 670 22.74 -6.62 -20.80
CA ALA A 670 22.81 -7.62 -21.86
C ALA A 670 21.85 -8.80 -21.62
N ALA A 671 21.74 -9.28 -20.39
CA ALA A 671 20.78 -10.35 -20.02
C ALA A 671 19.31 -9.92 -20.21
N SER A 672 18.99 -8.65 -19.93
CA SER A 672 17.66 -8.08 -20.21
C SER A 672 17.35 -8.05 -21.71
N ILE A 673 18.29 -7.57 -22.54
CA ILE A 673 18.16 -7.59 -24.01
C ILE A 673 17.97 -9.01 -24.55
N MET A 674 18.73 -9.98 -24.03
CA MET A 674 18.62 -11.38 -24.46
C MET A 674 17.26 -11.99 -24.11
N ALA A 675 16.64 -11.63 -22.97
CA ALA A 675 15.28 -12.08 -22.64
C ALA A 675 14.25 -11.56 -23.66
N ASP A 676 14.30 -10.27 -24.02
CA ASP A 676 13.41 -9.68 -25.03
C ASP A 676 13.62 -10.30 -26.42
N ILE A 677 14.87 -10.66 -26.78
CA ILE A 677 15.18 -11.38 -28.03
C ILE A 677 14.56 -12.79 -28.02
N LEU A 678 14.68 -13.55 -26.93
CA LEU A 678 14.15 -14.92 -26.84
C LEU A 678 12.62 -14.96 -26.89
N GLU A 679 11.94 -14.01 -26.27
CA GLU A 679 10.47 -13.88 -26.38
C GLU A 679 10.02 -13.54 -27.82
N ASN A 680 10.80 -12.74 -28.54
CA ASN A 680 10.53 -12.45 -29.96
C ASN A 680 10.84 -13.66 -30.86
N ALA A 681 11.84 -14.48 -30.52
CA ALA A 681 12.10 -15.77 -31.17
C ALA A 681 10.97 -16.78 -30.92
N GLU A 682 10.36 -16.79 -29.73
CA GLU A 682 9.19 -17.61 -29.43
C GLU A 682 7.93 -17.11 -30.15
N ASN A 683 7.65 -15.80 -30.12
CA ASN A 683 6.52 -15.18 -30.82
C ASN A 683 6.55 -15.39 -32.34
N SER A 684 7.73 -15.58 -32.93
CA SER A 684 7.92 -15.89 -34.35
C SER A 684 7.89 -17.39 -34.66
N GLY A 685 7.75 -18.26 -33.65
CA GLY A 685 7.82 -19.72 -33.81
C GLY A 685 9.23 -20.26 -34.08
N THR A 686 10.27 -19.44 -33.88
CA THR A 686 11.68 -19.82 -34.08
C THR A 686 12.17 -20.76 -32.97
N ILE A 687 11.63 -20.62 -31.75
CA ILE A 687 11.87 -21.52 -30.61
C ILE A 687 10.55 -21.81 -29.87
N SER A 688 10.48 -22.93 -29.14
CA SER A 688 9.37 -23.24 -28.24
C SER A 688 9.52 -22.53 -26.88
N ALA A 689 8.41 -22.47 -26.12
CA ALA A 689 8.40 -22.03 -24.72
C ALA A 689 9.44 -22.77 -23.86
N SER A 690 9.57 -24.10 -24.03
CA SER A 690 10.55 -24.91 -23.31
C SER A 690 12.00 -24.57 -23.68
N GLN A 691 12.29 -24.28 -24.96
CA GLN A 691 13.60 -23.82 -25.40
C GLN A 691 13.91 -22.42 -24.86
N LYS A 692 12.94 -21.49 -24.85
CA LYS A 692 13.10 -20.19 -24.17
C LYS A 692 13.45 -20.38 -22.70
N SER A 693 12.70 -21.21 -21.97
CA SER A 693 12.93 -21.44 -20.54
C SER A 693 14.31 -22.01 -20.24
N ALA A 694 14.80 -22.97 -21.04
CA ALA A 694 16.16 -23.51 -20.90
C ALA A 694 17.24 -22.45 -21.21
N LEU A 695 17.06 -21.64 -22.26
CA LEU A 695 18.00 -20.58 -22.61
C LEU A 695 18.03 -19.45 -21.57
N LEU A 696 16.88 -19.10 -20.96
CA LEU A 696 16.82 -18.14 -19.85
C LEU A 696 17.52 -18.68 -18.59
N GLN A 697 17.42 -19.98 -18.30
CA GLN A 697 18.17 -20.60 -17.20
C GLN A 697 19.69 -20.52 -17.43
N GLU A 698 20.16 -20.83 -18.65
CA GLU A 698 21.57 -20.78 -19.02
C GLU A 698 22.14 -19.35 -19.09
N ILE A 699 21.30 -18.37 -19.46
CA ILE A 699 21.63 -16.93 -19.38
C ILE A 699 21.78 -16.50 -17.93
N ALA A 700 20.86 -16.90 -17.05
CA ALA A 700 20.93 -16.57 -15.63
C ALA A 700 22.20 -17.13 -14.98
N SER A 701 22.44 -18.44 -15.11
CA SER A 701 23.58 -19.14 -14.47
C SER A 701 24.96 -18.68 -14.94
N ARG A 702 25.04 -17.95 -16.06
CA ARG A 702 26.32 -17.43 -16.60
C ARG A 702 26.52 -15.94 -16.34
N LEU A 703 25.47 -15.17 -16.04
CA LEU A 703 25.49 -13.70 -16.14
C LEU A 703 24.83 -12.94 -14.97
N LEU A 704 24.03 -13.58 -14.10
CA LEU A 704 23.16 -12.88 -13.14
C LEU A 704 23.21 -13.42 -11.70
#